data_AF-A0A6C7E4U1-F1
#
_entry.id   AF-A0A6C7E4U1-F1
#
_cell.length_a   1.000
_cell.length_b   1.000
_cell.length_c   1.000
_cell.angle_alpha   90.00
_cell.angle_beta   90.00
_cell.angle_gamma   90.00
#
_symmetry.space_group_name_H-M   'P 1'
#
loop_
_entity.id
_entity.type
_entity.pdbx_description
1 polymer ?
#
loop_
_entity_poly.entity_id
_entity_poly.type
_entity_poly.pdbx_seq_one_letter_code
_entity_poly.pdbx_strand_id
1 'polypeptide(L)'
;MRETVSPMGMPDWWNTKRLGMLVHTTAAAVPAWAPIGQDPAWYRAHLGDELDDVVLHPQPMVEVLAHHRDRWGHIEHYDDFVPLLTFERFDAEHWARLARDTGAGYSMIVAKHHDGWSWWDAPNSSRRMTEHGPARNVLAEFAAACERNDLTFGTSYSLLDWGDQRYPSDDYVTDVLHRDVLDLVDRYGSSRLRGDGHWGHDAGHWRTADLLRAVRAINPSVIVDDRWRASKADVPDGGPELVRTFDNDCPDDITPGPWELTRTIGLGLGHNRNERRQHHLSGLDIVSLYTEVVAKGGNLVLAVGPTADGTVPGLQTAPMRDAGTWIRRYDHVLATSAPWATWGDATTRLVAGPTPGTVYAVDLAGAGRFATIDAGAHRITAAHRLGGLDGGGDVDVRFEQRHDGLRITEPPLHPSERFDDDAIGVAVYRLSIEPADRPIELFTPAEAAPIELAPLLAGARPGDIVQLGEGEYLGPAVVPSGVVMRGLGSNRTIIRATRHGIVAPAPALTVERSARIEHLAVVSDASGARSEPVAPVLVEVTGTFATILGCSVGGHVVVTGDDVMLRAVTGRGVVAHNADRLSVSRCAFTGNGWDVGVELVGGGGQTIESTRFGGHLCAVRATESTGTVIRGNTMTARWWGVHLDRTEDAHVHANHLRSTMRAVDVDGGVGAVIDGNAALGGDSGCLVQAGAARCHVGGNHWEDCRVGLVVWDSPDLTHHDNIGVDLHQTDGAVVDGP
;
A
#
# COMPACT_ATOMS: atom_id res chain seq x y z
N MET A 1 13.48 -30.32 16.79
CA MET A 1 12.29 -30.55 17.64
C MET A 1 11.10 -30.46 16.69
N ARG A 2 10.29 -31.52 16.50
CA ARG A 2 9.17 -31.44 15.54
C ARG A 2 8.11 -30.50 16.11
N GLU A 3 7.93 -29.35 15.49
CA GLU A 3 6.89 -28.39 15.85
C GLU A 3 5.51 -29.04 15.67
N THR A 4 4.67 -28.93 16.69
CA THR A 4 3.29 -29.39 16.65
C THR A 4 2.42 -28.37 15.93
N VAL A 5 1.50 -28.86 15.09
CA VAL A 5 0.49 -28.02 14.44
C VAL A 5 -0.64 -27.76 15.45
N SER A 6 -0.97 -26.49 15.67
CA SER A 6 -2.08 -26.07 16.52
C SER A 6 -3.43 -26.58 15.97
N PRO A 7 -4.47 -26.77 16.79
CA PRO A 7 -5.84 -27.03 16.30
C PRO A 7 -6.38 -25.97 15.32
N MET A 8 -5.74 -24.80 15.18
CA MET A 8 -6.00 -23.80 14.12
C MET A 8 -5.18 -24.02 12.83
N GLY A 9 -4.60 -25.19 12.60
CA GLY A 9 -3.87 -25.52 11.38
C GLY A 9 -2.47 -24.93 11.27
N MET A 10 -2.11 -23.87 12.00
CA MET A 10 -0.79 -23.22 11.90
C MET A 10 0.25 -23.80 12.89
N PRO A 11 1.57 -23.72 12.59
CA PRO A 11 2.63 -24.04 13.55
C PRO A 11 2.57 -23.15 14.80
N ASP A 12 2.95 -23.69 15.97
CA ASP A 12 2.88 -22.98 17.26
C ASP A 12 3.63 -21.62 17.27
N TRP A 13 4.76 -21.55 16.57
CA TRP A 13 5.56 -20.33 16.48
C TRP A 13 4.84 -19.20 15.75
N TRP A 14 3.97 -19.49 14.77
CA TRP A 14 3.29 -18.47 13.97
C TRP A 14 2.43 -17.54 14.83
N ASN A 15 1.76 -18.12 15.82
CA ASN A 15 0.86 -17.40 16.72
C ASN A 15 1.57 -16.76 17.92
N THR A 16 2.86 -17.05 18.12
CA THR A 16 3.64 -16.57 19.28
C THR A 16 4.80 -15.68 18.88
N LYS A 17 5.13 -15.61 17.58
CA LYS A 17 6.16 -14.75 16.99
C LYS A 17 5.51 -13.89 15.90
N ARG A 18 4.88 -12.78 16.29
CA ARG A 18 4.04 -11.92 15.42
C ARG A 18 4.83 -10.91 14.57
N LEU A 19 6.14 -10.81 14.78
CA LEU A 19 7.03 -9.92 14.06
C LEU A 19 8.14 -10.70 13.35
N GLY A 20 8.37 -10.38 12.09
CA GLY A 20 9.45 -10.91 11.26
C GLY A 20 10.32 -9.82 10.64
N MET A 21 11.49 -10.20 10.15
CA MET A 21 12.37 -9.32 9.36
C MET A 21 12.66 -9.94 7.99
N LEU A 22 12.47 -9.20 6.90
CA LEU A 22 12.87 -9.60 5.55
C LEU A 22 14.14 -8.85 5.14
N VAL A 23 15.14 -9.55 4.64
CA VAL A 23 16.35 -8.95 4.05
C VAL A 23 16.27 -9.05 2.54
N HIS A 24 16.18 -7.90 1.85
CA HIS A 24 16.04 -7.84 0.40
C HIS A 24 17.40 -7.72 -0.28
N THR A 25 17.99 -8.86 -0.64
CA THR A 25 19.28 -8.94 -1.31
C THR A 25 19.13 -8.94 -2.84
N THR A 26 19.83 -8.03 -3.52
CA THR A 26 19.81 -7.86 -4.99
C THR A 26 21.11 -7.19 -5.47
N ALA A 27 21.50 -7.44 -6.73
CA ALA A 27 22.61 -6.72 -7.35
C ALA A 27 22.33 -5.21 -7.49
N ALA A 28 21.06 -4.80 -7.51
CA ALA A 28 20.65 -3.40 -7.52
C ALA A 28 21.09 -2.61 -6.27
N ALA A 29 21.62 -3.27 -5.24
CA ALA A 29 22.28 -2.61 -4.11
C ALA A 29 23.56 -1.83 -4.51
N VAL A 30 24.14 -2.11 -5.69
CA VAL A 30 25.28 -1.34 -6.25
C VAL A 30 24.82 0.03 -6.76
N PRO A 31 23.90 0.13 -7.76
CA PRO A 31 23.37 1.42 -8.15
C PRO A 31 22.56 2.06 -7.02
N ALA A 32 21.85 1.25 -6.19
CA ALA A 32 21.07 1.64 -5.02
C ALA A 32 20.27 2.93 -5.24
N TRP A 33 19.56 3.02 -6.36
CA TRP A 33 18.96 4.26 -6.81
C TRP A 33 17.64 4.03 -7.51
N ALA A 34 16.61 4.77 -7.08
CA ALA A 34 15.36 4.95 -7.79
C ALA A 34 14.74 6.30 -7.37
N PRO A 35 13.83 6.89 -8.14
CA PRO A 35 13.02 8.02 -7.69
C PRO A 35 12.35 7.74 -6.35
N ILE A 36 12.11 8.78 -5.55
CA ILE A 36 11.39 8.64 -4.27
C ILE A 36 10.01 8.03 -4.53
N GLY A 37 9.67 6.96 -3.79
CA GLY A 37 8.43 6.20 -3.97
C GLY A 37 8.53 4.98 -4.90
N GLN A 38 9.70 4.77 -5.52
CA GLN A 38 10.02 3.59 -6.31
C GLN A 38 11.04 2.69 -5.64
N ASP A 39 11.01 1.41 -6.03
CA ASP A 39 11.92 0.40 -5.49
C ASP A 39 13.17 0.27 -6.37
N PRO A 40 14.37 0.51 -5.85
CA PRO A 40 15.61 0.31 -6.60
C PRO A 40 15.85 -1.15 -6.98
N ALA A 41 15.22 -2.14 -6.34
CA ALA A 41 15.34 -3.54 -6.76
C ALA A 41 14.85 -3.81 -8.19
N TRP A 42 14.07 -2.88 -8.77
CA TRP A 42 13.58 -2.92 -10.14
C TRP A 42 14.53 -2.23 -11.15
N TYR A 43 15.73 -1.82 -10.72
CA TYR A 43 16.66 -1.05 -11.57
C TYR A 43 16.89 -1.66 -12.95
N ARG A 44 17.00 -2.99 -13.06
CA ARG A 44 17.16 -3.67 -14.36
C ARG A 44 16.02 -3.37 -15.33
N ALA A 45 14.77 -3.52 -14.87
CA ALA A 45 13.61 -3.24 -15.69
C ALA A 45 13.65 -1.78 -16.17
N HIS A 46 13.90 -0.85 -15.24
CA HIS A 46 13.96 0.58 -15.52
C HIS A 46 15.01 1.04 -16.53
N LEU A 47 16.03 0.21 -16.84
CA LEU A 47 17.02 0.48 -17.88
C LEU A 47 16.48 0.30 -19.31
N GLY A 48 15.27 -0.23 -19.47
CA GLY A 48 14.63 -0.41 -20.78
C GLY A 48 14.97 -1.73 -21.47
N ASP A 49 15.46 -2.72 -20.73
CA ASP A 49 15.58 -4.10 -21.21
C ASP A 49 14.18 -4.61 -21.62
N GLU A 50 14.07 -5.31 -22.75
CA GLU A 50 12.85 -6.06 -23.09
C GLU A 50 12.75 -7.29 -22.17
N LEU A 51 11.91 -7.19 -21.13
CA LEU A 51 11.75 -8.21 -20.10
C LEU A 51 10.29 -8.68 -20.05
N ASP A 52 10.11 -9.99 -19.92
CA ASP A 52 8.79 -10.60 -19.73
C ASP A 52 8.20 -10.26 -18.35
N ASP A 53 6.87 -10.14 -18.31
CA ASP A 53 6.06 -9.98 -17.10
C ASP A 53 6.45 -8.79 -16.20
N VAL A 54 7.02 -7.75 -16.80
CA VAL A 54 7.23 -6.46 -16.14
C VAL A 54 5.88 -5.78 -15.99
N VAL A 55 5.32 -5.96 -14.80
CA VAL A 55 4.20 -5.18 -14.30
C VAL A 55 4.78 -4.23 -13.25
N LEU A 56 4.11 -3.10 -13.02
CA LEU A 56 4.31 -2.20 -11.86
C LEU A 56 5.20 -0.97 -12.04
N HIS A 57 5.72 -0.58 -13.21
CA HIS A 57 6.39 0.73 -13.40
C HIS A 57 6.36 1.22 -14.87
N PRO A 58 6.53 2.52 -15.15
CA PRO A 58 6.85 3.02 -16.50
C PRO A 58 8.16 2.40 -17.00
N GLN A 59 8.20 1.98 -18.28
CA GLN A 59 9.37 1.37 -18.90
C GLN A 59 9.71 2.04 -20.24
N PRO A 60 10.96 2.51 -20.45
CA PRO A 60 12.00 2.69 -19.43
C PRO A 60 11.64 3.82 -18.43
N MET A 61 12.34 3.89 -17.31
CA MET A 61 12.20 5.02 -16.38
C MET A 61 13.28 6.06 -16.65
N VAL A 62 12.88 7.18 -17.27
CA VAL A 62 13.77 8.27 -17.70
C VAL A 62 14.71 8.76 -16.59
N GLU A 63 14.24 8.88 -15.35
CA GLU A 63 15.11 9.34 -14.26
C GLU A 63 16.19 8.30 -13.90
N VAL A 64 15.90 7.01 -14.04
CA VAL A 64 16.89 5.93 -13.89
C VAL A 64 17.88 5.98 -15.03
N LEU A 65 17.42 6.15 -16.27
CA LEU A 65 18.31 6.29 -17.43
C LEU A 65 19.26 7.49 -17.27
N ALA A 66 18.72 8.64 -16.86
CA ALA A 66 19.53 9.84 -16.61
C ALA A 66 20.57 9.60 -15.50
N HIS A 67 20.17 8.96 -14.38
CA HIS A 67 21.09 8.59 -13.32
C HIS A 67 22.17 7.59 -13.78
N HIS A 68 21.74 6.58 -14.54
CA HIS A 68 22.62 5.55 -15.08
C HIS A 68 23.68 6.16 -15.99
N ARG A 69 23.28 7.01 -16.93
CA ARG A 69 24.20 7.72 -17.83
C ARG A 69 25.22 8.56 -17.07
N ASP A 70 24.78 9.33 -16.06
CA ASP A 70 25.64 10.21 -15.27
C ASP A 70 26.68 9.45 -14.44
N ARG A 71 26.28 8.37 -13.76
CA ARG A 71 27.12 7.68 -12.76
C ARG A 71 27.73 6.39 -13.25
N TRP A 72 27.07 5.74 -14.20
CA TRP A 72 27.32 4.38 -14.61
C TRP A 72 27.39 4.24 -16.12
N GLY A 73 27.61 5.32 -16.89
CA GLY A 73 27.67 5.24 -18.36
C GLY A 73 28.80 4.36 -18.95
N HIS A 74 29.59 3.70 -18.10
CA HIS A 74 30.59 2.68 -18.45
C HIS A 74 30.11 1.25 -18.16
N ILE A 75 28.95 1.08 -17.55
CA ILE A 75 28.22 -0.16 -17.32
C ILE A 75 27.22 -0.25 -18.47
N GLU A 76 27.33 -1.27 -19.32
CA GLU A 76 26.47 -1.41 -20.50
C GLU A 76 25.26 -2.29 -20.20
N HIS A 77 25.44 -3.30 -19.35
CA HIS A 77 24.39 -4.23 -18.95
C HIS A 77 24.22 -4.25 -17.44
N TYR A 78 23.00 -4.50 -16.97
CA TYR A 78 22.72 -4.58 -15.52
C TYR A 78 23.65 -5.56 -14.79
N ASP A 79 24.02 -6.68 -15.41
CA ASP A 79 24.89 -7.67 -14.79
C ASP A 79 26.34 -7.21 -14.62
N ASP A 80 26.78 -6.15 -15.32
CA ASP A 80 28.10 -5.55 -15.13
C ASP A 80 28.23 -4.87 -13.75
N PHE A 81 27.13 -4.71 -13.01
CA PHE A 81 27.16 -4.31 -11.59
C PHE A 81 27.62 -5.43 -10.66
N VAL A 82 27.48 -6.70 -11.05
CA VAL A 82 27.74 -7.84 -10.15
C VAL A 82 29.18 -7.85 -9.61
N PRO A 83 30.25 -7.59 -10.41
CA PRO A 83 31.61 -7.48 -9.88
C PRO A 83 31.82 -6.35 -8.86
N LEU A 84 30.92 -5.37 -8.79
CA LEU A 84 30.98 -4.24 -7.85
C LEU A 84 30.25 -4.52 -6.53
N LEU A 85 29.55 -5.67 -6.43
CA LEU A 85 28.82 -6.11 -5.25
C LEU A 85 29.77 -6.88 -4.30
N THR A 86 30.50 -6.17 -3.44
CA THR A 86 31.62 -6.78 -2.69
C THR A 86 31.21 -7.54 -1.43
N PHE A 87 30.19 -7.06 -0.70
CA PHE A 87 29.80 -7.60 0.61
C PHE A 87 30.95 -7.70 1.63
N GLU A 88 31.98 -6.86 1.49
CA GLU A 88 33.20 -6.92 2.31
C GLU A 88 32.96 -6.63 3.80
N ARG A 89 31.82 -6.03 4.14
CA ARG A 89 31.39 -5.71 5.51
C ARG A 89 30.15 -6.50 5.94
N PHE A 90 29.77 -7.54 5.18
CA PHE A 90 28.67 -8.43 5.52
C PHE A 90 28.98 -9.25 6.79
N ASP A 91 28.08 -9.14 7.77
CA ASP A 91 28.04 -9.95 8.99
C ASP A 91 26.63 -10.52 9.19
N ALA A 92 26.47 -11.81 8.93
CA ALA A 92 25.22 -12.55 9.14
C ALA A 92 24.70 -12.45 10.58
N GLU A 93 25.60 -12.42 11.55
CA GLU A 93 25.26 -12.30 12.97
C GLU A 93 24.74 -10.89 13.28
N HIS A 94 25.25 -9.86 12.61
CA HIS A 94 24.70 -8.51 12.75
C HIS A 94 23.26 -8.44 12.26
N TRP A 95 22.95 -9.05 11.12
CA TRP A 95 21.58 -9.09 10.60
C TRP A 95 20.65 -9.86 11.55
N ALA A 96 21.05 -11.06 11.99
CA ALA A 96 20.23 -11.86 12.91
C ALA A 96 20.00 -11.15 14.25
N ARG A 97 21.04 -10.49 14.81
CA ARG A 97 20.89 -9.67 16.02
C ARG A 97 19.95 -8.49 15.80
N LEU A 98 19.96 -7.83 14.63
CA LEU A 98 19.02 -6.75 14.35
C LEU A 98 17.57 -7.24 14.43
N ALA A 99 17.24 -8.37 13.80
CA ALA A 99 15.90 -8.96 13.88
C ALA A 99 15.49 -9.23 15.34
N ARG A 100 16.34 -9.93 16.09
CA ARG A 100 16.11 -10.23 17.51
C ARG A 100 15.97 -8.98 18.37
N ASP A 101 16.83 -7.99 18.15
CA ASP A 101 16.85 -6.69 18.85
C ASP A 101 15.70 -5.76 18.38
N THR A 102 14.88 -6.19 17.42
CA THR A 102 13.59 -5.55 17.08
C THR A 102 12.42 -6.28 17.76
N GLY A 103 12.64 -7.47 18.29
CA GLY A 103 11.59 -8.37 18.80
C GLY A 103 11.04 -9.32 17.75
N ALA A 104 11.68 -9.44 16.59
CA ALA A 104 11.26 -10.41 15.58
C ALA A 104 11.57 -11.84 16.05
N GLY A 105 10.67 -12.78 15.75
CA GLY A 105 10.87 -14.20 16.05
C GLY A 105 11.20 -15.06 14.83
N TYR A 106 11.09 -14.50 13.62
CA TYR A 106 11.47 -15.14 12.38
C TYR A 106 12.13 -14.14 11.43
N SER A 107 12.94 -14.65 10.52
CA SER A 107 13.54 -13.81 9.49
C SER A 107 13.65 -14.54 8.16
N MET A 108 13.49 -13.76 7.09
CA MET A 108 13.56 -14.23 5.71
C MET A 108 14.66 -13.47 4.97
N ILE A 109 15.25 -14.12 3.98
CA ILE A 109 16.12 -13.48 2.99
C ILE A 109 15.52 -13.69 1.59
N VAL A 110 15.66 -12.70 0.72
CA VAL A 110 15.36 -12.87 -0.71
C VAL A 110 16.42 -13.78 -1.32
N ALA A 111 16.08 -15.05 -1.47
CA ALA A 111 16.98 -16.06 -2.00
C ALA A 111 17.30 -15.77 -3.47
N LYS A 112 16.29 -15.38 -4.24
CA LYS A 112 16.40 -14.94 -5.64
C LYS A 112 15.33 -13.89 -5.93
N HIS A 113 15.74 -12.75 -6.49
CA HIS A 113 14.85 -11.68 -6.96
C HIS A 113 14.55 -11.84 -8.46
N HIS A 114 13.72 -10.97 -9.04
CA HIS A 114 13.41 -10.98 -10.48
C HIS A 114 14.64 -10.86 -11.39
N ASP A 115 15.75 -10.30 -10.89
CA ASP A 115 17.01 -10.19 -11.63
C ASP A 115 17.74 -11.53 -11.86
N GLY A 116 17.25 -12.62 -11.24
CA GLY A 116 17.70 -13.99 -11.47
C GLY A 116 18.95 -14.40 -10.69
N TRP A 117 19.49 -13.52 -9.84
CA TRP A 117 20.69 -13.84 -9.08
C TRP A 117 20.37 -14.61 -7.80
N SER A 118 20.91 -15.84 -7.69
CA SER A 118 20.73 -16.70 -6.53
C SER A 118 21.75 -16.38 -5.43
N TRP A 119 21.28 -16.17 -4.20
CA TRP A 119 22.10 -15.84 -3.03
C TRP A 119 22.60 -17.06 -2.24
N TRP A 120 22.45 -18.24 -2.83
CA TRP A 120 22.99 -19.51 -2.37
C TRP A 120 23.55 -20.31 -3.54
N ASP A 121 24.15 -21.47 -3.25
CA ASP A 121 24.64 -22.41 -4.25
C ASP A 121 23.48 -23.20 -4.88
N ALA A 122 22.63 -22.49 -5.63
CA ALA A 122 21.42 -23.02 -6.23
C ALA A 122 21.72 -24.18 -7.21
N PRO A 123 20.87 -25.23 -7.22
CA PRO A 123 21.00 -26.30 -8.20
C PRO A 123 20.66 -25.77 -9.60
N ASN A 124 21.34 -26.27 -10.64
CA ASN A 124 21.01 -26.00 -12.05
C ASN A 124 20.99 -24.52 -12.51
N SER A 125 21.65 -23.62 -11.75
CA SER A 125 21.84 -22.22 -12.12
C SER A 125 23.33 -21.89 -12.20
N SER A 126 23.73 -21.15 -13.24
CA SER A 126 25.06 -20.54 -13.36
C SER A 126 25.09 -19.10 -12.82
N ARG A 127 23.93 -18.52 -12.50
CA ARG A 127 23.77 -17.15 -11.97
C ARG A 127 23.70 -17.15 -10.44
N ARG A 128 24.85 -17.43 -9.82
CA ARG A 128 24.96 -17.60 -8.36
C ARG A 128 25.97 -16.63 -7.76
N MET A 129 25.57 -15.92 -6.71
CA MET A 129 26.44 -15.02 -5.93
C MET A 129 27.53 -15.77 -5.14
N THR A 130 27.50 -17.11 -5.14
CA THR A 130 28.56 -17.96 -4.61
C THR A 130 29.76 -18.07 -5.56
N GLU A 131 29.56 -17.84 -6.87
CA GLU A 131 30.60 -17.91 -7.90
C GLU A 131 30.92 -16.54 -8.52
N HIS A 132 29.99 -15.59 -8.40
CA HIS A 132 30.11 -14.22 -8.90
C HIS A 132 29.95 -13.22 -7.75
N GLY A 133 30.17 -11.93 -8.03
CA GLY A 133 29.99 -10.84 -7.07
C GLY A 133 30.72 -11.10 -5.74
N PRO A 134 30.00 -11.33 -4.62
CA PRO A 134 30.63 -11.52 -3.33
C PRO A 134 31.34 -12.87 -3.17
N ALA A 135 31.14 -13.82 -4.10
CA ALA A 135 31.70 -15.18 -4.06
C ALA A 135 31.51 -15.86 -2.69
N ARG A 136 30.33 -15.68 -2.09
CA ARG A 136 30.01 -16.05 -0.70
C ARG A 136 28.57 -16.56 -0.61
N ASN A 137 28.35 -17.61 0.18
CA ASN A 137 27.00 -18.15 0.42
C ASN A 137 26.33 -17.39 1.58
N VAL A 138 25.89 -16.16 1.28
CA VAL A 138 25.24 -15.24 2.23
C VAL A 138 24.00 -15.87 2.86
N LEU A 139 23.18 -16.57 2.08
CA LEU A 139 21.97 -17.23 2.58
C LEU A 139 22.29 -18.29 3.63
N ALA A 140 23.27 -19.16 3.38
CA ALA A 140 23.65 -20.22 4.32
C ALA A 140 24.17 -19.65 5.65
N GLU A 141 25.01 -18.61 5.57
CA GLU A 141 25.54 -17.97 6.77
C GLU A 141 24.44 -17.26 7.58
N PHE A 142 23.49 -16.64 6.89
CA PHE A 142 22.34 -16.01 7.53
C PHE A 142 21.37 -17.03 8.15
N ALA A 143 21.11 -18.16 7.49
CA ALA A 143 20.32 -19.26 8.05
C ALA A 143 20.95 -19.78 9.36
N ALA A 144 22.27 -20.00 9.37
CA ALA A 144 22.98 -20.42 10.57
C ALA A 144 22.98 -19.35 11.67
N ALA A 145 23.03 -18.07 11.31
CA ALA A 145 22.91 -16.96 12.27
C ALA A 145 21.50 -16.86 12.86
N CYS A 146 20.45 -17.13 12.08
CA CYS A 146 19.07 -17.18 12.55
C CYS A 146 18.90 -18.27 13.60
N GLU A 147 19.43 -19.47 13.36
CA GLU A 147 19.41 -20.57 14.33
C GLU A 147 20.09 -20.17 15.65
N ARG A 148 21.27 -19.55 15.60
CA ARG A 148 21.99 -19.07 16.81
C ARG A 148 21.25 -17.97 17.58
N ASN A 149 20.31 -17.27 16.93
CA ASN A 149 19.55 -16.17 17.52
C ASN A 149 18.08 -16.53 17.80
N ASP A 150 17.72 -17.82 17.77
CA ASP A 150 16.35 -18.33 17.99
C ASP A 150 15.31 -17.71 17.04
N LEU A 151 15.74 -17.46 15.79
CA LEU A 151 14.88 -16.99 14.71
C LEU A 151 14.48 -18.16 13.82
N THR A 152 13.18 -18.32 13.59
CA THR A 152 12.70 -19.23 12.54
C THR A 152 13.15 -18.69 11.19
N PHE A 153 13.90 -19.49 10.44
CA PHE A 153 14.43 -19.09 9.14
C PHE A 153 13.43 -19.36 8.01
N GLY A 154 13.34 -18.43 7.07
CA GLY A 154 12.54 -18.56 5.86
C GLY A 154 13.20 -17.90 4.65
N THR A 155 12.55 -17.99 3.50
CA THR A 155 13.06 -17.47 2.23
C THR A 155 11.94 -16.82 1.43
N SER A 156 12.25 -15.69 0.81
CA SER A 156 11.45 -15.12 -0.27
C SER A 156 12.08 -15.52 -1.60
N TYR A 157 11.26 -15.91 -2.57
CA TYR A 157 11.71 -16.39 -3.88
C TYR A 157 10.83 -15.82 -4.99
N SER A 158 11.46 -15.21 -5.99
CA SER A 158 10.80 -14.72 -7.20
C SER A 158 10.46 -15.86 -8.16
N LEU A 159 9.18 -15.98 -8.54
CA LEU A 159 8.73 -16.87 -9.60
C LEU A 159 9.22 -16.38 -10.97
N LEU A 160 9.36 -15.07 -11.17
CA LEU A 160 10.00 -14.47 -12.35
C LEU A 160 11.52 -14.67 -12.32
N ASP A 161 12.15 -14.81 -13.48
CA ASP A 161 13.60 -14.85 -13.60
C ASP A 161 14.06 -14.25 -14.93
N TRP A 162 14.31 -12.94 -14.93
CA TRP A 162 14.79 -12.22 -16.11
C TRP A 162 16.22 -12.61 -16.50
N GLY A 163 16.94 -13.34 -15.64
CA GLY A 163 18.31 -13.78 -15.87
C GLY A 163 18.41 -15.13 -16.58
N ASP A 164 17.35 -15.94 -16.57
CA ASP A 164 17.34 -17.29 -17.12
C ASP A 164 16.63 -17.33 -18.48
N GLN A 165 17.34 -17.75 -19.53
CA GLN A 165 16.80 -17.84 -20.90
C GLN A 165 15.66 -18.86 -21.05
N ARG A 166 15.49 -19.77 -20.08
CA ARG A 166 14.37 -20.71 -20.06
C ARG A 166 13.10 -20.04 -19.56
N TYR A 167 13.16 -18.90 -18.87
CA TYR A 167 11.97 -18.20 -18.43
C TYR A 167 11.18 -17.67 -19.65
N PRO A 168 9.83 -17.76 -19.70
CA PRO A 168 8.89 -18.40 -18.77
C PRO A 168 8.40 -19.79 -19.26
N SER A 169 9.29 -20.68 -19.68
CA SER A 169 8.91 -22.01 -20.18
C SER A 169 8.62 -23.02 -19.07
N ASP A 170 7.94 -24.12 -19.42
CA ASP A 170 7.72 -25.26 -18.52
C ASP A 170 9.03 -25.85 -17.99
N ASP A 171 10.10 -25.84 -18.80
CA ASP A 171 11.44 -26.33 -18.41
C ASP A 171 12.03 -25.46 -17.28
N TYR A 172 11.81 -24.14 -17.31
CA TYR A 172 12.20 -23.27 -16.20
C TYR A 172 11.44 -23.64 -14.91
N VAL A 173 10.12 -23.84 -15.02
CA VAL A 173 9.28 -24.18 -13.87
C VAL A 173 9.77 -25.48 -13.20
N THR A 174 10.04 -26.53 -13.98
CA THR A 174 10.39 -27.84 -13.42
C THR A 174 11.85 -28.00 -13.04
N ASP A 175 12.76 -27.45 -13.84
CA ASP A 175 14.19 -27.77 -13.72
C ASP A 175 14.96 -26.72 -12.93
N VAL A 176 14.38 -25.51 -12.79
CA VAL A 176 14.92 -24.40 -12.00
C VAL A 176 14.02 -24.13 -10.81
N LEU A 177 12.83 -23.56 -11.02
CA LEU A 177 12.00 -23.04 -9.94
C LEU A 177 11.66 -24.09 -8.89
N HIS A 178 11.13 -25.24 -9.31
CA HIS A 178 10.78 -26.31 -8.37
C HIS A 178 12.02 -26.87 -7.67
N ARG A 179 13.15 -26.99 -8.37
CA ARG A 179 14.40 -27.51 -7.80
C ARG A 179 14.99 -26.56 -6.77
N ASP A 180 15.01 -25.26 -7.08
CA ASP A 180 15.46 -24.20 -6.18
C ASP A 180 14.64 -24.19 -4.88
N VAL A 181 13.30 -24.19 -4.99
CA VAL A 181 12.43 -24.11 -3.82
C VAL A 181 12.54 -25.36 -2.93
N LEU A 182 12.59 -26.56 -3.53
CA LEU A 182 12.79 -27.80 -2.76
C LEU A 182 14.14 -27.81 -2.04
N ASP A 183 15.17 -27.28 -2.69
CA ASP A 183 16.52 -27.19 -2.17
C ASP A 183 16.64 -26.23 -0.98
N LEU A 184 15.95 -25.08 -1.04
CA LEU A 184 15.84 -24.11 0.07
C LEU A 184 15.18 -24.73 1.31
N VAL A 185 14.18 -25.59 1.12
CA VAL A 185 13.50 -26.28 2.23
C VAL A 185 14.37 -27.41 2.78
N ASP A 186 14.97 -28.24 1.92
CA ASP A 186 15.71 -29.44 2.32
C ASP A 186 17.09 -29.11 2.91
N ARG A 187 17.94 -28.35 2.20
CA ARG A 187 19.32 -28.08 2.63
C ARG A 187 19.42 -26.94 3.65
N TYR A 188 18.57 -25.94 3.55
CA TYR A 188 18.67 -24.71 4.34
C TYR A 188 17.57 -24.55 5.39
N GLY A 189 16.60 -25.47 5.45
CA GLY A 189 15.59 -25.51 6.52
C GLY A 189 14.58 -24.38 6.46
N SER A 190 14.31 -23.81 5.28
CA SER A 190 13.32 -22.75 5.11
C SER A 190 11.94 -23.23 5.58
N SER A 191 11.43 -22.59 6.64
CA SER A 191 10.15 -22.93 7.28
C SER A 191 9.02 -21.95 6.91
N ARG A 192 9.36 -20.88 6.19
CA ARG A 192 8.43 -19.88 5.65
C ARG A 192 8.84 -19.56 4.20
N LEU A 193 7.95 -19.83 3.25
CA LEU A 193 8.16 -19.59 1.82
C LEU A 193 7.30 -18.44 1.32
N ARG A 194 7.92 -17.29 1.06
CA ARG A 194 7.25 -16.12 0.47
C ARG A 194 7.44 -16.09 -1.05
N GLY A 195 6.35 -16.24 -1.79
CA GLY A 195 6.37 -16.12 -3.25
C GLY A 195 6.39 -14.66 -3.67
N ASP A 196 6.98 -14.35 -4.82
CA ASP A 196 6.85 -13.04 -5.45
C ASP A 196 6.88 -13.16 -6.97
N GLY A 197 6.35 -12.19 -7.72
CA GLY A 197 6.30 -12.31 -9.19
C GLY A 197 5.16 -13.17 -9.74
N HIS A 198 4.24 -13.58 -8.88
CA HIS A 198 3.11 -14.46 -9.19
C HIS A 198 2.07 -13.89 -10.17
N TRP A 199 2.19 -12.62 -10.53
CA TRP A 199 1.34 -11.98 -11.53
C TRP A 199 1.63 -12.44 -12.96
N GLY A 200 2.85 -12.89 -13.27
CA GLY A 200 3.25 -13.26 -14.64
C GLY A 200 2.39 -14.38 -15.22
N HIS A 201 2.08 -15.41 -14.42
CA HIS A 201 1.27 -16.54 -14.87
C HIS A 201 0.32 -17.09 -13.79
N ASP A 202 -0.57 -18.00 -14.19
CA ASP A 202 -1.53 -18.66 -13.31
C ASP A 202 -0.94 -19.87 -12.56
N ALA A 203 -1.72 -20.42 -11.62
CA ALA A 203 -1.30 -21.56 -10.79
C ALA A 203 -0.96 -22.82 -11.60
N GLY A 204 -1.57 -22.97 -12.79
CA GLY A 204 -1.38 -24.12 -13.68
C GLY A 204 -0.02 -24.08 -14.35
N HIS A 205 0.37 -22.92 -14.90
CA HIS A 205 1.71 -22.70 -15.43
C HIS A 205 2.79 -22.93 -14.37
N TRP A 206 2.63 -22.35 -13.17
CA TRP A 206 3.59 -22.55 -12.06
C TRP A 206 3.60 -23.97 -11.50
N ARG A 207 2.62 -24.81 -11.87
CA ARG A 207 2.42 -26.16 -11.35
C ARG A 207 2.40 -26.18 -9.83
N THR A 208 1.72 -25.19 -9.26
CA THR A 208 1.73 -24.88 -7.82
C THR A 208 1.39 -26.09 -6.96
N ALA A 209 0.34 -26.83 -7.32
CA ALA A 209 -0.11 -28.01 -6.60
C ALA A 209 1.00 -29.09 -6.48
N ASP A 210 1.79 -29.29 -7.54
CA ASP A 210 2.87 -30.26 -7.55
C ASP A 210 4.04 -29.80 -6.68
N LEU A 211 4.41 -28.52 -6.78
CA LEU A 211 5.47 -27.91 -5.97
C LEU A 211 5.14 -28.02 -4.49
N LEU A 212 3.94 -27.58 -4.07
CA LEU A 212 3.56 -27.56 -2.67
C LEU A 212 3.43 -28.96 -2.07
N ARG A 213 3.01 -29.96 -2.87
CA ARG A 213 3.02 -31.36 -2.46
C ARG A 213 4.44 -31.85 -2.19
N ALA A 214 5.40 -31.52 -3.06
CA ALA A 214 6.79 -31.92 -2.90
C ALA A 214 7.47 -31.19 -1.72
N VAL A 215 7.23 -29.89 -1.56
CA VAL A 215 7.72 -29.09 -0.44
C VAL A 215 7.22 -29.64 0.89
N ARG A 216 5.92 -29.94 1.01
CA ARG A 216 5.34 -30.48 2.26
C ARG A 216 5.73 -31.93 2.55
N ALA A 217 6.17 -32.69 1.54
CA ALA A 217 6.76 -34.00 1.76
C ALA A 217 8.13 -33.91 2.45
N ILE A 218 8.86 -32.80 2.25
CA ILE A 218 10.13 -32.51 2.95
C ILE A 218 9.84 -31.93 4.34
N ASN A 219 9.02 -30.87 4.40
CA ASN A 219 8.65 -30.21 5.65
C ASN A 219 7.12 -29.99 5.74
N PRO A 220 6.40 -30.82 6.50
CA PRO A 220 4.93 -30.70 6.65
C PRO A 220 4.45 -29.42 7.34
N SER A 221 5.31 -28.74 8.12
CA SER A 221 4.95 -27.53 8.88
C SER A 221 5.33 -26.22 8.18
N VAL A 222 5.86 -26.29 6.95
CA VAL A 222 6.24 -25.11 6.17
C VAL A 222 5.03 -24.20 5.91
N ILE A 223 5.22 -22.91 6.17
CA ILE A 223 4.22 -21.88 5.93
C ILE A 223 4.41 -21.31 4.53
N VAL A 224 3.33 -21.29 3.75
CA VAL A 224 3.28 -20.85 2.36
C VAL A 224 2.22 -19.76 2.25
N ASP A 225 2.50 -18.70 1.50
CA ASP A 225 1.52 -17.64 1.25
C ASP A 225 0.74 -17.79 -0.06
N ASP A 226 -0.25 -16.94 -0.20
CA ASP A 226 -1.10 -16.80 -1.39
C ASP A 226 -0.35 -16.33 -2.65
N ARG A 227 0.90 -15.84 -2.52
CA ARG A 227 1.77 -15.44 -3.63
C ARG A 227 2.41 -16.60 -4.38
N TRP A 228 2.05 -17.83 -4.05
CA TRP A 228 2.34 -18.98 -4.91
C TRP A 228 1.18 -19.30 -5.86
N ARG A 229 0.15 -18.45 -5.95
CA ARG A 229 -1.15 -18.77 -6.60
C ARG A 229 -1.81 -20.03 -6.02
N ALA A 230 -1.47 -20.36 -4.78
CA ALA A 230 -2.00 -21.51 -4.08
C ALA A 230 -3.47 -21.29 -3.70
N SER A 231 -4.25 -22.36 -3.77
CA SER A 231 -5.64 -22.39 -3.32
C SER A 231 -5.76 -23.28 -2.08
N LYS A 232 -6.90 -23.18 -1.39
CA LYS A 232 -7.21 -24.09 -0.27
C LYS A 232 -7.15 -25.57 -0.66
N ALA A 233 -7.45 -25.90 -1.93
CA ALA A 233 -7.38 -27.28 -2.43
C ALA A 233 -5.94 -27.82 -2.51
N ASP A 234 -4.94 -26.94 -2.51
CA ASP A 234 -3.51 -27.30 -2.51
C ASP A 234 -2.98 -27.54 -1.09
N VAL A 235 -3.81 -27.31 -0.05
CA VAL A 235 -3.50 -27.56 1.36
C VAL A 235 -3.91 -28.98 1.73
N PRO A 236 -2.96 -29.90 2.05
CA PRO A 236 -3.31 -31.21 2.55
C PRO A 236 -4.08 -31.12 3.87
N ASP A 237 -4.96 -32.08 4.11
CA ASP A 237 -5.70 -32.18 5.37
C ASP A 237 -4.73 -32.16 6.58
N GLY A 238 -4.97 -31.23 7.50
CA GLY A 238 -4.14 -31.04 8.69
C GLY A 238 -2.80 -30.31 8.48
N GLY A 239 -2.52 -29.81 7.26
CA GLY A 239 -1.38 -28.94 6.98
C GLY A 239 -1.64 -27.47 7.33
N PRO A 240 -0.58 -26.63 7.41
CA PRO A 240 -0.68 -25.19 7.56
C PRO A 240 -1.59 -24.54 6.53
N GLU A 241 -2.52 -23.69 7.03
CA GLU A 241 -3.33 -22.83 6.19
C GLU A 241 -2.45 -21.87 5.38
N LEU A 242 -2.95 -21.44 4.21
CA LEU A 242 -2.26 -20.46 3.39
C LEU A 242 -2.31 -19.09 4.07
N VAL A 243 -1.16 -18.41 4.12
CA VAL A 243 -1.07 -17.05 4.65
C VAL A 243 -1.51 -16.06 3.58
N ARG A 244 -2.51 -15.23 3.89
CA ARG A 244 -2.86 -14.10 3.03
C ARG A 244 -1.85 -12.98 3.19
N THR A 245 -1.37 -12.39 2.10
CA THR A 245 -0.37 -11.32 2.16
C THR A 245 -0.95 -9.94 1.86
N PHE A 246 -0.46 -8.94 2.58
CA PHE A 246 -0.66 -7.52 2.29
C PHE A 246 0.71 -6.86 2.18
N ASP A 247 0.86 -5.86 1.31
CA ASP A 247 2.08 -5.04 1.22
C ASP A 247 1.75 -3.59 1.53
N ASN A 248 2.61 -2.98 2.35
CA ASN A 248 2.59 -1.59 2.81
C ASN A 248 1.40 -1.15 3.66
N ASP A 249 0.19 -1.55 3.29
CA ASP A 249 -1.02 -1.14 3.99
C ASP A 249 -1.69 -2.28 4.76
N CYS A 250 -2.11 -1.97 5.98
CA CYS A 250 -2.95 -2.85 6.78
C CYS A 250 -4.36 -2.98 6.16
N PRO A 251 -5.03 -4.15 6.22
CA PRO A 251 -6.45 -4.24 5.93
C PRO A 251 -7.27 -3.25 6.78
N ASP A 252 -8.42 -2.80 6.26
CA ASP A 252 -9.20 -1.75 6.93
C ASP A 252 -9.80 -2.22 8.27
N ASP A 253 -10.10 -3.52 8.40
CA ASP A 253 -10.73 -4.12 9.58
C ASP A 253 -10.09 -5.50 9.91
N ILE A 254 -10.53 -6.10 11.02
CA ILE A 254 -10.13 -7.43 11.47
C ILE A 254 -10.34 -8.44 10.34
N THR A 255 -9.26 -9.15 10.00
CA THR A 255 -9.26 -10.10 8.89
C THR A 255 -9.23 -11.53 9.43
N PRO A 256 -10.21 -12.39 9.07
CA PRO A 256 -10.22 -13.79 9.48
C PRO A 256 -9.08 -14.60 8.84
N GLY A 257 -8.61 -15.62 9.56
CA GLY A 257 -7.55 -16.52 9.11
C GLY A 257 -6.14 -15.93 9.22
N PRO A 258 -5.10 -16.71 8.88
CA PRO A 258 -3.72 -16.25 8.97
C PRO A 258 -3.41 -15.25 7.84
N TRP A 259 -2.88 -14.09 8.21
CA TRP A 259 -2.41 -13.10 7.26
C TRP A 259 -1.16 -12.39 7.75
N GLU A 260 -0.39 -11.85 6.80
CA GLU A 260 0.88 -11.18 7.06
C GLU A 260 0.98 -9.88 6.25
N LEU A 261 1.38 -8.80 6.91
CA LEU A 261 1.73 -7.53 6.25
C LEU A 261 3.25 -7.46 6.08
N THR A 262 3.72 -7.29 4.84
CA THR A 262 5.10 -6.87 4.58
C THR A 262 5.16 -5.36 4.44
N ARG A 263 6.00 -4.69 5.23
CA ARG A 263 6.22 -3.23 5.15
C ARG A 263 7.72 -2.95 5.13
N THR A 264 8.15 -2.11 4.19
CA THR A 264 9.53 -1.63 4.15
C THR A 264 9.73 -0.52 5.17
N ILE A 265 10.95 -0.39 5.73
CA ILE A 265 11.23 0.76 6.61
C ILE A 265 11.17 2.06 5.82
N GLY A 266 11.66 2.06 4.57
CA GLY A 266 11.56 3.16 3.61
C GLY A 266 10.32 3.08 2.73
N LEU A 267 10.47 3.41 1.44
CA LEU A 267 9.42 3.35 0.43
C LEU A 267 9.60 2.21 -0.59
N GLY A 268 10.83 1.65 -0.71
CA GLY A 268 11.15 0.46 -1.51
C GLY A 268 11.76 -0.67 -0.68
N LEU A 269 11.82 -1.90 -1.22
CA LEU A 269 12.46 -3.04 -0.55
C LEU A 269 13.99 -2.96 -0.62
N GLY A 270 14.52 -2.57 -1.78
CA GLY A 270 15.95 -2.38 -1.95
C GLY A 270 16.48 -1.10 -1.29
N HIS A 271 17.77 -1.05 -0.99
CA HIS A 271 18.39 0.17 -0.48
C HIS A 271 18.33 1.29 -1.52
N ASN A 272 17.62 2.38 -1.21
CA ASN A 272 17.58 3.58 -2.05
C ASN A 272 18.39 4.71 -1.42
N ARG A 273 19.50 5.10 -2.06
CA ARG A 273 20.37 6.20 -1.60
C ARG A 273 19.71 7.57 -1.66
N ASN A 274 18.58 7.70 -2.36
CA ASN A 274 17.83 8.96 -2.42
C ASN A 274 16.95 9.16 -1.18
N GLU A 275 16.59 8.09 -0.48
CA GLU A 275 15.74 8.23 0.70
C GLU A 275 16.46 8.92 1.86
N ARG A 276 15.67 9.53 2.75
CA ARG A 276 16.11 10.35 3.88
C ARG A 276 15.24 9.98 5.09
N ARG A 277 15.52 10.55 6.25
CA ARG A 277 14.79 10.24 7.50
C ARG A 277 13.28 10.39 7.35
N GLN A 278 12.81 11.42 6.66
CA GLN A 278 11.37 11.66 6.45
C GLN A 278 10.67 10.61 5.57
N HIS A 279 11.44 9.82 4.80
CA HIS A 279 10.90 8.73 3.98
C HIS A 279 10.87 7.39 4.71
N HIS A 280 11.38 7.35 5.95
CA HIS A 280 11.49 6.14 6.76
C HIS A 280 10.51 6.18 7.93
N LEU A 281 10.00 5.01 8.32
CA LEU A 281 9.24 4.85 9.56
C LEU A 281 10.13 5.23 10.76
N SER A 282 9.56 5.99 11.70
CA SER A 282 10.14 6.16 13.03
C SER A 282 9.87 4.92 13.92
N GLY A 283 10.55 4.83 15.07
CA GLY A 283 10.26 3.77 16.05
C GLY A 283 8.79 3.77 16.51
N LEU A 284 8.18 4.97 16.66
CA LEU A 284 6.77 5.10 17.00
C LEU A 284 5.86 4.60 15.88
N ASP A 285 6.19 4.89 14.62
CA ASP A 285 5.41 4.41 13.47
C ASP A 285 5.43 2.87 13.40
N ILE A 286 6.59 2.25 13.68
CA ILE A 286 6.72 0.79 13.74
C ILE A 286 5.86 0.21 14.88
N VAL A 287 5.85 0.82 16.07
CA VAL A 287 5.01 0.36 17.19
C VAL A 287 3.51 0.51 16.87
N SER A 288 3.12 1.64 16.30
CA SER A 288 1.74 1.86 15.84
C SER A 288 1.32 0.79 14.83
N LEU A 289 2.17 0.51 13.83
CA LEU A 289 1.89 -0.48 12.81
C LEU A 289 1.83 -1.91 13.39
N TYR A 290 2.79 -2.29 14.22
CA TYR A 290 2.83 -3.61 14.87
C TYR A 290 1.55 -3.85 15.68
N THR A 291 1.16 -2.89 16.51
CA THR A 291 -0.04 -3.02 17.35
C THR A 291 -1.34 -3.05 16.54
N GLU A 292 -1.40 -2.34 15.40
CA GLU A 292 -2.52 -2.44 14.47
C GLU A 292 -2.65 -3.82 13.82
N VAL A 293 -1.53 -4.34 13.31
CA VAL A 293 -1.48 -5.66 12.67
C VAL A 293 -1.91 -6.74 13.65
N VAL A 294 -1.38 -6.72 14.89
CA VAL A 294 -1.77 -7.67 15.94
C VAL A 294 -3.25 -7.52 16.29
N ALA A 295 -3.78 -6.30 16.42
CA ALA A 295 -5.19 -6.06 16.72
C ALA A 295 -6.16 -6.54 15.64
N LYS A 296 -5.70 -6.57 14.38
CA LYS A 296 -6.45 -7.10 13.23
C LYS A 296 -6.16 -8.58 12.96
N GLY A 297 -5.31 -9.23 13.76
CA GLY A 297 -5.08 -10.68 13.79
C GLY A 297 -3.92 -11.20 12.93
N GLY A 298 -3.07 -10.30 12.42
CA GLY A 298 -1.99 -10.65 11.49
C GLY A 298 -0.60 -10.69 12.12
N ASN A 299 0.38 -10.98 11.28
CA ASN A 299 1.81 -10.85 11.56
C ASN A 299 2.42 -9.70 10.72
N LEU A 300 3.43 -9.02 11.26
CA LEU A 300 4.15 -7.95 10.57
C LEU A 300 5.54 -8.43 10.15
N VAL A 301 5.94 -8.17 8.91
CA VAL A 301 7.31 -8.35 8.42
C VAL A 301 7.87 -6.99 8.05
N LEU A 302 8.96 -6.59 8.73
CA LEU A 302 9.71 -5.39 8.41
C LEU A 302 10.84 -5.72 7.44
N ALA A 303 10.81 -5.11 6.26
CA ALA A 303 11.82 -5.34 5.24
C ALA A 303 12.96 -4.31 5.29
N VAL A 304 14.19 -4.80 5.18
CA VAL A 304 15.43 -4.02 5.11
C VAL A 304 16.21 -4.34 3.84
N GLY A 305 16.84 -3.31 3.27
CA GLY A 305 17.68 -3.42 2.09
C GLY A 305 19.15 -3.14 2.44
N PRO A 306 20.05 -4.14 2.33
CA PRO A 306 21.49 -3.94 2.53
C PRO A 306 22.13 -3.08 1.42
N THR A 307 23.26 -2.44 1.73
CA THR A 307 24.14 -1.76 0.76
C THR A 307 25.04 -2.75 0.03
N ALA A 308 25.72 -2.30 -1.03
CA ALA A 308 26.67 -3.11 -1.80
C ALA A 308 27.83 -3.73 -0.98
N ASP A 309 28.19 -3.13 0.16
CA ASP A 309 29.20 -3.64 1.08
C ASP A 309 28.63 -4.67 2.09
N GLY A 310 27.33 -4.96 2.05
CA GLY A 310 26.65 -5.92 2.90
C GLY A 310 26.18 -5.39 4.26
N THR A 311 26.30 -4.09 4.54
CA THR A 311 25.75 -3.47 5.76
C THR A 311 24.28 -3.07 5.61
N VAL A 312 23.54 -3.00 6.72
CA VAL A 312 22.18 -2.41 6.72
C VAL A 312 22.30 -0.95 7.17
N PRO A 313 21.79 0.03 6.39
CA PRO A 313 21.92 1.45 6.72
C PRO A 313 21.37 1.84 8.10
N GLY A 314 22.02 2.81 8.75
CA GLY A 314 21.58 3.36 10.04
C GLY A 314 20.14 3.90 10.00
N LEU A 315 19.72 4.48 8.87
CA LEU A 315 18.35 4.95 8.64
C LEU A 315 17.29 3.85 8.79
N GLN A 316 17.65 2.60 8.53
CA GLN A 316 16.76 1.45 8.69
C GLN A 316 16.93 0.80 10.07
N THR A 317 18.17 0.63 10.54
CA THR A 317 18.43 -0.10 11.80
C THR A 317 18.07 0.68 13.06
N ALA A 318 18.22 2.00 13.07
CA ALA A 318 17.90 2.84 14.24
C ALA A 318 16.41 2.75 14.64
N PRO A 319 15.43 3.04 13.76
CA PRO A 319 14.02 2.99 14.15
C PRO A 319 13.57 1.58 14.56
N MET A 320 14.14 0.53 13.95
CA MET A 320 13.88 -0.85 14.36
C MET A 320 14.37 -1.15 15.78
N ARG A 321 15.58 -0.71 16.15
CA ARG A 321 16.09 -0.87 17.51
C ARG A 321 15.26 -0.07 18.52
N ASP A 322 14.89 1.16 18.18
CA ASP A 322 14.04 2.02 19.01
C ASP A 322 12.69 1.35 19.27
N ALA A 323 12.01 0.89 18.21
CA ALA A 323 10.78 0.11 18.30
C ALA A 323 10.95 -1.17 19.14
N GLY A 324 12.06 -1.87 18.95
CA GLY A 324 12.38 -3.10 19.66
C GLY A 324 12.45 -2.94 21.17
N THR A 325 12.88 -1.77 21.67
CA THR A 325 12.88 -1.48 23.12
C THR A 325 11.47 -1.57 23.72
N TRP A 326 10.47 -1.11 22.97
CA TRP A 326 9.07 -1.13 23.37
C TRP A 326 8.43 -2.49 23.09
N ILE A 327 8.64 -3.05 21.90
CA ILE A 327 8.01 -4.30 21.47
C ILE A 327 8.39 -5.42 22.45
N ARG A 328 9.69 -5.62 22.73
CA ARG A 328 10.12 -6.68 23.66
C ARG A 328 9.55 -6.53 25.07
N ARG A 329 9.24 -5.30 25.51
CA ARG A 329 8.62 -5.06 26.82
C ARG A 329 7.20 -5.61 26.89
N TYR A 330 6.42 -5.50 25.82
CA TYR A 330 5.00 -5.87 25.79
C TYR A 330 4.69 -7.11 24.95
N ASP A 331 5.68 -7.71 24.30
CA ASP A 331 5.47 -8.83 23.39
C ASP A 331 4.82 -10.04 24.08
N HIS A 332 5.15 -10.28 25.35
CA HIS A 332 4.57 -11.33 26.17
C HIS A 332 3.04 -11.24 26.35
N VAL A 333 2.42 -10.06 26.12
CA VAL A 333 0.95 -9.92 26.10
C VAL A 333 0.40 -9.78 24.69
N LEU A 334 1.11 -9.08 23.79
CA LEU A 334 0.64 -8.81 22.44
C LEU A 334 0.76 -10.03 21.53
N ALA A 335 1.87 -10.75 21.56
CA ALA A 335 2.11 -11.88 20.67
C ALA A 335 1.07 -12.99 20.85
N THR A 336 0.66 -13.25 22.08
CA THR A 336 -0.33 -14.28 22.45
C THR A 336 -1.78 -13.79 22.44
N SER A 337 -2.00 -12.52 22.07
CA SER A 337 -3.35 -11.95 22.04
C SER A 337 -4.14 -12.38 20.81
N ALA A 338 -5.45 -12.15 20.85
CA ALA A 338 -6.35 -12.32 19.72
C ALA A 338 -7.08 -11.00 19.43
N PRO A 339 -7.63 -10.81 18.22
CA PRO A 339 -8.51 -9.68 17.95
C PRO A 339 -9.66 -9.58 18.96
N TRP A 340 -9.92 -8.38 19.49
CA TRP A 340 -11.19 -8.12 20.17
C TRP A 340 -12.29 -7.98 19.10
N ALA A 341 -13.57 -8.02 19.48
CA ALA A 341 -14.71 -7.53 18.70
C ALA A 341 -14.51 -6.21 17.91
N THR A 342 -13.60 -5.31 18.30
CA THR A 342 -13.12 -4.20 17.46
C THR A 342 -11.61 -4.04 17.64
N TRP A 343 -10.90 -3.59 16.60
CA TRP A 343 -9.44 -3.41 16.67
C TRP A 343 -9.01 -2.11 17.36
N GLY A 344 -9.95 -1.19 17.62
CA GLY A 344 -9.69 0.17 18.07
C GLY A 344 -9.87 1.18 16.94
N ASP A 345 -8.96 2.14 16.84
CA ASP A 345 -8.92 3.17 15.80
C ASP A 345 -7.47 3.64 15.59
N ALA A 346 -7.22 4.75 14.88
CA ALA A 346 -5.86 5.26 14.67
C ALA A 346 -5.11 5.62 15.97
N THR A 347 -5.82 6.00 17.04
CA THR A 347 -5.27 6.49 18.30
C THR A 347 -5.16 5.44 19.40
N THR A 348 -5.88 4.32 19.26
CA THR A 348 -5.91 3.24 20.25
C THR A 348 -5.94 1.87 19.59
N ARG A 349 -5.38 0.84 20.23
CA ARG A 349 -5.52 -0.56 19.77
C ARG A 349 -6.08 -1.44 20.87
N LEU A 350 -6.94 -2.38 20.49
CA LEU A 350 -7.62 -3.30 21.41
C LEU A 350 -7.38 -4.75 21.01
N VAL A 351 -6.95 -5.56 21.98
CA VAL A 351 -6.76 -7.00 21.80
C VAL A 351 -7.32 -7.78 23.00
N ALA A 352 -7.86 -8.96 22.73
CA ALA A 352 -8.30 -9.89 23.76
C ALA A 352 -7.09 -10.63 24.35
N GLY A 353 -7.02 -10.67 25.67
CA GLY A 353 -6.03 -11.47 26.38
C GLY A 353 -6.37 -12.97 26.35
N PRO A 354 -5.39 -13.84 26.69
CA PRO A 354 -5.60 -15.30 26.68
C PRO A 354 -6.58 -15.78 27.75
N THR A 355 -6.88 -14.95 28.76
CA THR A 355 -7.85 -15.25 29.81
C THR A 355 -9.19 -14.58 29.48
N PRO A 356 -10.32 -15.31 29.52
CA PRO A 356 -11.65 -14.72 29.32
C PRO A 356 -11.89 -13.51 30.22
N GLY A 357 -12.48 -12.45 29.67
CA GLY A 357 -12.69 -11.20 30.39
C GLY A 357 -11.44 -10.33 30.56
N THR A 358 -10.32 -10.69 29.92
CA THR A 358 -9.12 -9.85 29.88
C THR A 358 -8.94 -9.19 28.52
N VAL A 359 -8.57 -7.93 28.56
CA VAL A 359 -8.34 -7.09 27.41
C VAL A 359 -7.04 -6.34 27.59
N TYR A 360 -6.28 -6.17 26.52
CA TYR A 360 -5.19 -5.21 26.48
C TYR A 360 -5.56 -4.02 25.58
N ALA A 361 -5.35 -2.82 26.11
CA ALA A 361 -5.64 -1.56 25.45
C ALA A 361 -4.35 -0.74 25.29
N VAL A 362 -3.97 -0.42 24.05
CA VAL A 362 -2.77 0.34 23.70
C VAL A 362 -3.17 1.78 23.44
N ASP A 363 -2.52 2.73 24.12
CA ASP A 363 -2.82 4.16 24.05
C ASP A 363 -1.72 4.90 23.27
N LEU A 364 -1.87 4.96 21.95
CA LEU A 364 -0.89 5.62 21.08
C LEU A 364 -0.94 7.14 21.21
N ALA A 365 -2.11 7.70 21.55
CA ALA A 365 -2.28 9.14 21.74
C ALA A 365 -1.84 9.63 23.14
N GLY A 366 -1.64 8.72 24.10
CA GLY A 366 -1.35 9.06 25.49
C GLY A 366 -2.51 9.80 26.18
N ALA A 367 -3.74 9.64 25.68
CA ALA A 367 -4.89 10.39 26.13
C ALA A 367 -5.69 9.67 27.22
N GLY A 368 -5.42 8.38 27.45
CA GLY A 368 -6.16 7.51 28.36
C GLY A 368 -7.63 7.36 27.97
N ARG A 369 -7.98 7.47 26.68
CA ARG A 369 -9.38 7.48 26.21
C ARG A 369 -9.61 6.34 25.23
N PHE A 370 -10.60 5.49 25.53
CA PHE A 370 -10.99 4.35 24.70
C PHE A 370 -12.49 4.42 24.42
N ALA A 371 -12.86 5.05 23.31
CA ALA A 371 -14.26 5.31 22.94
C ALA A 371 -15.04 4.02 22.62
N THR A 372 -14.35 2.99 22.11
CA THR A 372 -14.93 1.71 21.69
C THR A 372 -15.25 0.76 22.86
N ILE A 373 -14.82 1.09 24.08
CA ILE A 373 -15.12 0.33 25.30
C ILE A 373 -16.38 0.91 25.97
N ASP A 374 -17.53 0.70 25.35
CA ASP A 374 -18.83 1.19 25.82
C ASP A 374 -19.35 0.42 27.07
N ALA A 375 -19.87 1.18 28.03
CA ALA A 375 -20.53 0.69 29.24
C ALA A 375 -21.81 -0.12 28.96
N GLY A 376 -22.44 0.06 27.79
CA GLY A 376 -23.62 -0.72 27.37
C GLY A 376 -23.33 -2.17 27.00
N ALA A 377 -22.10 -2.48 26.58
CA ALA A 377 -21.69 -3.83 26.20
C ALA A 377 -20.91 -4.55 27.32
N HIS A 378 -20.00 -3.84 27.98
CA HIS A 378 -19.11 -4.42 29.00
C HIS A 378 -18.92 -3.47 30.18
N ARG A 379 -18.89 -4.01 31.40
CA ARG A 379 -18.50 -3.30 32.62
C ARG A 379 -17.02 -3.54 32.91
N ILE A 380 -16.24 -2.47 33.06
CA ILE A 380 -14.84 -2.56 33.50
C ILE A 380 -14.79 -2.72 35.03
N THR A 381 -14.15 -3.78 35.50
CA THR A 381 -14.00 -4.10 36.93
C THR A 381 -12.62 -3.78 37.49
N ALA A 382 -11.58 -3.79 36.65
CA ALA A 382 -10.23 -3.38 37.01
C ALA A 382 -9.46 -2.87 35.79
N ALA A 383 -8.50 -1.99 36.04
CA ALA A 383 -7.57 -1.48 35.03
C ALA A 383 -6.17 -1.36 35.65
N HIS A 384 -5.17 -1.92 34.95
CA HIS A 384 -3.78 -1.88 35.36
C HIS A 384 -2.92 -1.40 34.20
N ARG A 385 -1.98 -0.50 34.43
CA ARG A 385 -0.93 -0.16 33.48
C ARG A 385 0.16 -1.23 33.54
N LEU A 386 0.48 -1.83 32.40
CA LEU A 386 1.49 -2.89 32.33
C LEU A 386 2.91 -2.31 32.43
N GLY A 387 3.75 -2.99 33.20
CA GLY A 387 5.16 -2.64 33.41
C GLY A 387 5.34 -1.22 33.97
N GLY A 388 5.32 -1.07 35.29
CA GLY A 388 5.51 0.20 35.99
C GLY A 388 6.72 1.01 35.49
N LEU A 389 6.71 2.31 35.76
CA LEU A 389 7.61 3.31 35.17
C LEU A 389 9.11 2.94 35.26
N ASP A 390 9.50 2.15 36.28
CA ASP A 390 10.89 1.73 36.53
C ASP A 390 11.17 0.23 36.30
N GLY A 391 10.33 -0.48 35.53
CA GLY A 391 10.43 -1.94 35.39
C GLY A 391 9.85 -2.71 36.58
N GLY A 392 9.07 -2.04 37.43
CA GLY A 392 8.20 -2.66 38.44
C GLY A 392 7.00 -3.38 37.82
N GLY A 393 6.30 -4.16 38.63
CA GLY A 393 5.07 -4.86 38.22
C GLY A 393 3.93 -3.91 37.79
N ASP A 394 2.81 -4.48 37.38
CA ASP A 394 1.64 -3.71 36.93
C ASP A 394 1.14 -2.72 37.99
N VAL A 395 0.70 -1.54 37.55
CA VAL A 395 0.26 -0.45 38.43
C VAL A 395 -1.25 -0.27 38.31
N ASP A 396 -1.97 -0.29 39.43
CA ASP A 396 -3.39 0.02 39.47
C ASP A 396 -3.64 1.48 39.05
N VAL A 397 -4.51 1.67 38.06
CA VAL A 397 -4.87 3.01 37.57
C VAL A 397 -6.32 3.33 37.91
N ARG A 398 -6.60 4.62 38.12
CA ARG A 398 -7.99 5.08 38.28
C ARG A 398 -8.65 5.14 36.91
N PHE A 399 -9.90 4.75 36.84
CA PHE A 399 -10.68 4.84 35.61
C PHE A 399 -12.12 5.29 35.88
N GLU A 400 -12.73 5.85 34.85
CA GLU A 400 -14.14 6.19 34.81
C GLU A 400 -14.71 5.68 33.48
N GLN A 401 -15.72 4.80 33.55
CA GLN A 401 -16.43 4.32 32.37
C GLN A 401 -17.76 5.04 32.23
N ARG A 402 -18.06 5.51 31.04
CA ARG A 402 -19.29 6.24 30.68
C ARG A 402 -19.88 5.66 29.39
N HIS A 403 -21.04 6.17 28.98
CA HIS A 403 -21.68 5.78 27.71
C HIS A 403 -20.85 6.15 26.46
N ASP A 404 -19.91 7.08 26.59
CA ASP A 404 -19.01 7.51 25.52
C ASP A 404 -17.63 6.83 25.59
N GLY A 405 -17.48 5.79 26.43
CA GLY A 405 -16.29 4.95 26.52
C GLY A 405 -15.59 4.95 27.87
N LEU A 406 -14.35 4.43 27.88
CA LEU A 406 -13.49 4.34 29.06
C LEU A 406 -12.49 5.50 29.12
N ARG A 407 -12.31 6.07 30.31
CA ARG A 407 -11.27 7.08 30.60
C ARG A 407 -10.37 6.59 31.73
N ILE A 408 -9.07 6.57 31.48
CA ILE A 408 -8.05 6.25 32.48
C ILE A 408 -7.41 7.56 32.95
N THR A 409 -7.24 7.69 34.28
CA THR A 409 -6.56 8.82 34.91
C THR A 409 -5.32 8.30 35.62
N GLU A 410 -4.16 8.58 35.05
CA GLU A 410 -2.88 8.31 35.69
C GLU A 410 -2.57 9.40 36.75
N PRO A 411 -1.84 9.07 37.83
CA PRO A 411 -1.22 10.08 38.67
C PRO A 411 -0.22 10.91 37.85
N PRO A 412 -0.03 12.21 38.13
CA PRO A 412 0.97 13.02 37.43
C PRO A 412 2.38 12.43 37.63
N LEU A 413 3.10 12.22 36.53
CA LEU A 413 4.49 11.76 36.52
C LEU A 413 5.40 12.74 37.28
N HIS A 414 6.30 12.22 38.12
CA HIS A 414 7.32 13.05 38.76
C HIS A 414 8.29 13.60 37.69
N PRO A 415 8.85 14.82 37.82
CA PRO A 415 9.73 15.41 36.81
C PRO A 415 10.99 14.58 36.48
N SER A 416 11.43 13.70 37.38
CA SER A 416 12.54 12.75 37.15
C SER A 416 12.12 11.46 36.43
N GLU A 417 10.82 11.27 36.21
CA GLU A 417 10.20 10.14 35.49
C GLU A 417 9.69 10.59 34.11
N ARG A 418 9.94 11.86 33.73
CA ARG A 418 9.74 12.34 32.37
C ARG A 418 10.88 11.79 31.52
N PHE A 419 10.50 11.01 30.52
CA PHE A 419 11.38 10.29 29.61
C PHE A 419 12.56 11.14 29.11
N ASP A 420 13.74 10.50 28.99
CA ASP A 420 14.73 10.90 27.98
C ASP A 420 14.02 10.92 26.62
N ASP A 421 14.31 11.90 25.77
CA ASP A 421 13.63 12.19 24.49
C ASP A 421 13.60 11.01 23.46
N ASP A 422 14.16 9.84 23.80
CA ASP A 422 14.35 8.66 22.95
C ASP A 422 13.51 7.40 23.34
N ALA A 423 12.64 7.46 24.35
CA ALA A 423 11.79 6.31 24.73
C ALA A 423 10.38 6.38 24.12
N ILE A 424 9.95 5.32 23.42
CA ILE A 424 8.58 5.20 22.90
C ILE A 424 7.58 5.17 24.07
N GLY A 425 6.92 6.31 24.31
CA GLY A 425 6.06 6.57 25.48
C GLY A 425 4.66 5.97 25.43
N VAL A 426 4.42 4.95 24.59
CA VAL A 426 3.10 4.32 24.42
C VAL A 426 2.79 3.42 25.61
N ALA A 427 1.65 3.64 26.27
CA ALA A 427 1.20 2.84 27.40
C ALA A 427 0.32 1.66 26.94
N VAL A 428 0.41 0.54 27.69
CA VAL A 428 -0.48 -0.61 27.53
C VAL A 428 -1.19 -0.88 28.85
N TYR A 429 -2.51 -1.03 28.80
CA TYR A 429 -3.35 -1.30 29.95
C TYR A 429 -3.97 -2.68 29.86
N ARG A 430 -3.94 -3.44 30.96
CA ARG A 430 -4.75 -4.64 31.14
C ARG A 430 -6.07 -4.25 31.80
N LEU A 431 -7.17 -4.56 31.13
CA LEU A 431 -8.52 -4.31 31.59
C LEU A 431 -9.21 -5.64 31.91
N SER A 432 -9.91 -5.68 33.04
CA SER A 432 -10.82 -6.77 33.40
C SER A 432 -12.26 -6.35 33.11
N ILE A 433 -12.98 -7.19 32.36
CA ILE A 433 -14.31 -6.89 31.85
C ILE A 433 -15.32 -7.97 32.23
N GLU A 434 -16.56 -7.55 32.48
CA GLU A 434 -17.72 -8.41 32.67
C GLU A 434 -18.86 -7.97 31.72
N PRO A 435 -19.78 -8.86 31.33
CA PRO A 435 -20.97 -8.46 30.58
C PRO A 435 -21.77 -7.40 31.35
N ALA A 436 -22.21 -6.34 30.67
CA ALA A 436 -23.10 -5.35 31.28
C ALA A 436 -24.51 -5.94 31.53
N ASP A 437 -25.14 -5.55 32.63
CA ASP A 437 -26.55 -5.87 32.90
C ASP A 437 -27.44 -5.20 31.84
N ARG A 438 -27.90 -5.97 30.85
CA ARG A 438 -28.73 -5.43 29.76
C ARG A 438 -30.12 -5.05 30.27
N PRO A 439 -30.60 -3.81 30.10
CA PRO A 439 -32.03 -3.56 30.14
C PRO A 439 -32.71 -4.36 29.01
N ILE A 440 -33.89 -4.91 29.29
CA ILE A 440 -34.71 -5.61 28.29
C ILE A 440 -34.96 -4.64 27.13
N GLU A 441 -34.44 -4.94 25.94
CA GLU A 441 -34.81 -4.23 24.71
C GLU A 441 -36.29 -4.49 24.43
N LEU A 442 -37.15 -3.54 24.78
CA LEU A 442 -38.59 -3.63 24.52
C LEU A 442 -38.91 -3.43 23.03
N PHE A 443 -37.99 -2.85 22.26
CA PHE A 443 -38.12 -2.61 20.84
C PHE A 443 -36.75 -2.70 20.17
N THR A 444 -36.54 -3.76 19.39
CA THR A 444 -35.55 -3.72 18.31
C THR A 444 -36.16 -2.84 17.22
N PRO A 445 -35.53 -1.71 16.81
CA PRO A 445 -35.99 -0.99 15.64
C PRO A 445 -36.01 -1.98 14.49
N ALA A 446 -37.17 -2.19 13.87
CA ALA A 446 -37.22 -2.98 12.66
C ALA A 446 -36.34 -2.27 11.62
N GLU A 447 -35.30 -2.94 11.16
CA GLU A 447 -34.47 -2.45 10.06
C GLU A 447 -35.40 -2.18 8.89
N ALA A 448 -35.49 -0.91 8.47
CA ALA A 448 -36.36 -0.54 7.36
C ALA A 448 -35.84 -1.23 6.11
N ALA A 449 -36.68 -2.09 5.51
CA ALA A 449 -36.31 -2.83 4.32
C ALA A 449 -35.89 -1.86 3.20
N PRO A 450 -34.81 -2.15 2.45
CA PRO A 450 -34.40 -1.33 1.32
C PRO A 450 -35.51 -1.17 0.27
N ILE A 451 -35.56 -0.01 -0.40
CA ILE A 451 -36.59 0.33 -1.38
C ILE A 451 -36.04 0.22 -2.81
N GLU A 452 -36.71 -0.54 -3.68
CA GLU A 452 -36.35 -0.60 -5.11
C GLU A 452 -36.47 0.78 -5.78
N LEU A 453 -35.37 1.28 -6.37
CA LEU A 453 -35.33 2.64 -6.91
C LEU A 453 -35.96 2.76 -8.30
N ALA A 454 -35.78 1.77 -9.17
CA ALA A 454 -36.26 1.82 -10.55
C ALA A 454 -37.78 2.08 -10.68
N PRO A 455 -38.67 1.44 -9.88
CA PRO A 455 -40.10 1.72 -9.91
C PRO A 455 -40.46 3.17 -9.54
N LEU A 456 -39.65 3.82 -8.71
CA LEU A 456 -39.88 5.22 -8.30
C LEU A 456 -39.58 6.21 -9.45
N LEU A 457 -38.72 5.83 -10.40
CA LEU A 457 -38.31 6.66 -11.52
C LEU A 457 -39.12 6.41 -12.80
N ALA A 458 -39.82 5.27 -12.90
CA ALA A 458 -40.52 4.83 -14.12
C ALA A 458 -41.59 5.82 -14.66
N GLY A 459 -42.13 6.70 -13.81
CA GLY A 459 -43.14 7.69 -14.20
C GLY A 459 -42.63 9.13 -14.35
N ALA A 460 -41.36 9.40 -14.03
CA ALA A 460 -40.80 10.73 -14.01
C ALA A 460 -40.58 11.28 -15.42
N ARG A 461 -40.82 12.58 -15.61
CA ARG A 461 -40.75 13.29 -16.90
C ARG A 461 -39.73 14.45 -16.81
N PRO A 462 -39.21 14.92 -17.96
CA PRO A 462 -38.31 16.07 -17.97
C PRO A 462 -38.91 17.27 -17.21
N GLY A 463 -38.14 17.82 -16.26
CA GLY A 463 -38.56 18.89 -15.35
C GLY A 463 -39.05 18.44 -13.98
N ASP A 464 -39.32 17.15 -13.78
CA ASP A 464 -39.73 16.61 -12.48
C ASP A 464 -38.56 16.58 -11.47
N ILE A 465 -38.91 16.70 -10.19
CA ILE A 465 -38.00 16.49 -9.06
C ILE A 465 -38.48 15.27 -8.26
N VAL A 466 -37.67 14.23 -8.22
CA VAL A 466 -37.89 13.03 -7.40
C VAL A 466 -37.11 13.18 -6.09
N GLN A 467 -37.82 13.50 -5.00
CA GLN A 467 -37.23 13.63 -3.66
C GLN A 467 -37.22 12.27 -2.96
N LEU A 468 -36.02 11.76 -2.67
CA LEU A 468 -35.80 10.58 -1.85
C LEU A 468 -35.77 10.96 -0.36
N GLY A 469 -36.28 10.06 0.47
CA GLY A 469 -36.29 10.17 1.92
C GLY A 469 -35.01 9.63 2.56
N GLU A 470 -35.06 9.50 3.88
CA GLU A 470 -34.02 8.81 4.64
C GLU A 470 -34.21 7.29 4.52
N GLY A 471 -33.13 6.57 4.23
CA GLY A 471 -33.14 5.13 4.07
C GLY A 471 -32.24 4.63 2.94
N GLU A 472 -32.29 3.32 2.77
CA GLU A 472 -31.56 2.62 1.72
C GLU A 472 -32.46 2.33 0.50
N TYR A 473 -31.91 2.59 -0.68
CA TYR A 473 -32.53 2.34 -1.96
C TYR A 473 -31.67 1.37 -2.77
N LEU A 474 -32.29 0.50 -3.56
CA LEU A 474 -31.59 -0.49 -4.36
C LEU A 474 -31.56 -0.08 -5.83
N GLY A 475 -30.36 -0.05 -6.40
CA GLY A 475 -30.14 -0.03 -7.86
C GLY A 475 -30.12 -1.46 -8.43
N PRO A 476 -30.02 -1.62 -9.77
CA PRO A 476 -29.76 -0.58 -10.76
C PRO A 476 -30.99 0.27 -11.10
N ALA A 477 -30.79 1.56 -11.40
CA ALA A 477 -31.85 2.45 -11.87
C ALA A 477 -31.35 3.49 -12.88
N VAL A 478 -32.23 3.92 -13.79
CA VAL A 478 -31.95 4.98 -14.77
C VAL A 478 -32.64 6.26 -14.33
N VAL A 479 -31.88 7.35 -14.19
CA VAL A 479 -32.42 8.69 -13.97
C VAL A 479 -32.80 9.29 -15.32
N PRO A 480 -34.10 9.46 -15.63
CA PRO A 480 -34.54 9.81 -16.97
C PRO A 480 -34.10 11.20 -17.39
N SER A 481 -34.03 11.41 -18.70
CA SER A 481 -33.63 12.69 -19.28
C SER A 481 -34.40 13.88 -18.70
N GLY A 482 -33.67 14.91 -18.24
CA GLY A 482 -34.23 16.15 -17.68
C GLY A 482 -34.84 16.03 -16.27
N VAL A 483 -34.74 14.87 -15.61
CA VAL A 483 -35.24 14.67 -14.24
C VAL A 483 -34.17 15.03 -13.20
N VAL A 484 -34.59 15.60 -12.06
CA VAL A 484 -33.73 15.81 -10.89
C VAL A 484 -34.07 14.79 -9.82
N MET A 485 -33.13 13.91 -9.47
CA MET A 485 -33.24 13.00 -8.32
C MET A 485 -32.45 13.57 -7.14
N ARG A 486 -33.10 13.81 -6.00
CA ARG A 486 -32.49 14.50 -4.85
C ARG A 486 -32.66 13.71 -3.56
N GLY A 487 -31.58 13.50 -2.80
CA GLY A 487 -31.59 12.94 -1.46
C GLY A 487 -31.62 13.99 -0.34
N LEU A 488 -31.49 13.52 0.90
CA LEU A 488 -31.43 14.37 2.12
C LEU A 488 -30.01 14.57 2.66
N GLY A 489 -28.99 14.11 1.92
CA GLY A 489 -27.59 14.09 2.30
C GLY A 489 -26.98 12.68 2.19
N SER A 490 -25.68 12.61 1.96
CA SER A 490 -24.93 11.35 1.77
C SER A 490 -25.04 10.37 2.94
N ASN A 491 -25.27 10.86 4.15
CA ASN A 491 -25.35 10.02 5.35
C ASN A 491 -26.80 9.60 5.69
N ARG A 492 -27.78 10.00 4.85
CA ARG A 492 -29.20 9.78 5.11
C ARG A 492 -29.90 9.07 3.96
N THR A 493 -29.50 9.34 2.72
CA THR A 493 -30.06 8.70 1.52
C THR A 493 -28.96 7.90 0.83
N ILE A 494 -29.05 6.58 0.90
CA ILE A 494 -28.01 5.66 0.39
C ILE A 494 -28.62 4.83 -0.74
N ILE A 495 -27.95 4.76 -1.89
CA ILE A 495 -28.27 3.89 -3.01
C ILE A 495 -27.23 2.77 -3.05
N ARG A 496 -27.65 1.51 -2.89
CA ARG A 496 -26.78 0.33 -2.97
C ARG A 496 -26.83 -0.31 -4.35
N ALA A 497 -25.66 -0.64 -4.87
CA ALA A 497 -25.52 -1.52 -6.03
C ALA A 497 -25.87 -2.97 -5.61
N THR A 498 -26.90 -3.56 -6.21
CA THR A 498 -27.20 -4.98 -6.01
C THR A 498 -26.26 -5.85 -6.86
N ARG A 499 -25.65 -6.89 -6.26
CA ARG A 499 -24.89 -7.89 -7.03
C ARG A 499 -25.82 -8.94 -7.63
N HIS A 500 -25.63 -9.24 -8.92
CA HIS A 500 -26.10 -10.48 -9.53
C HIS A 500 -24.92 -11.34 -10.00
N GLY A 501 -24.42 -12.22 -9.13
CA GLY A 501 -23.46 -13.27 -9.51
C GLY A 501 -22.01 -12.82 -9.76
N ILE A 502 -21.30 -13.57 -10.62
CA ILE A 502 -19.86 -13.46 -10.93
C ILE A 502 -19.56 -12.46 -12.08
N VAL A 503 -20.60 -11.81 -12.64
CA VAL A 503 -20.44 -10.85 -13.74
C VAL A 503 -20.08 -9.48 -13.17
N ALA A 504 -19.27 -8.70 -13.89
CA ALA A 504 -18.94 -7.31 -13.53
C ALA A 504 -20.22 -6.54 -13.16
N PRO A 505 -20.24 -5.83 -12.02
CA PRO A 505 -21.46 -5.21 -11.53
C PRO A 505 -21.94 -4.13 -12.51
N ALA A 506 -23.20 -4.21 -12.93
CA ALA A 506 -23.87 -3.11 -13.61
C ALA A 506 -23.84 -1.86 -12.70
N PRO A 507 -23.77 -0.64 -13.25
CA PRO A 507 -23.77 0.56 -12.44
C PRO A 507 -25.05 0.64 -11.60
N ALA A 508 -24.95 1.13 -10.37
CA ALA A 508 -26.12 1.35 -9.52
C ALA A 508 -27.04 2.41 -10.12
N LEU A 509 -26.47 3.40 -10.81
CA LEU A 509 -27.20 4.47 -11.47
C LEU A 509 -26.66 4.76 -12.87
N THR A 510 -27.57 4.94 -13.82
CA THR A 510 -27.28 5.56 -15.12
C THR A 510 -27.99 6.91 -15.20
N VAL A 511 -27.26 7.98 -15.56
CA VAL A 511 -27.76 9.36 -15.64
C VAL A 511 -27.86 9.80 -17.09
N GLU A 512 -29.08 10.07 -17.55
CA GLU A 512 -29.35 10.47 -18.93
C GLU A 512 -29.21 11.99 -19.18
N ARG A 513 -29.53 12.41 -20.42
CA ARG A 513 -29.35 13.78 -20.90
C ARG A 513 -30.07 14.79 -20.01
N SER A 514 -29.36 15.85 -19.63
CA SER A 514 -29.88 16.93 -18.77
C SER A 514 -30.43 16.46 -17.41
N ALA A 515 -30.23 15.20 -17.02
CA ALA A 515 -30.65 14.69 -15.74
C ALA A 515 -29.68 15.11 -14.63
N ARG A 516 -30.17 15.15 -13.39
CA ARG A 516 -29.36 15.56 -12.23
C ARG A 516 -29.54 14.61 -11.07
N ILE A 517 -28.44 14.30 -10.38
CA ILE A 517 -28.47 13.64 -9.08
C ILE A 517 -27.84 14.55 -8.02
N GLU A 518 -28.51 14.67 -6.87
CA GLU A 518 -28.14 15.64 -5.84
C GLU A 518 -28.22 15.05 -4.42
N HIS A 519 -27.22 15.33 -3.59
CA HIS A 519 -27.26 15.13 -2.13
C HIS A 519 -27.60 13.71 -1.65
N LEU A 520 -26.91 12.70 -2.18
CA LEU A 520 -27.09 11.29 -1.82
C LEU A 520 -25.77 10.52 -1.84
N ALA A 521 -25.76 9.31 -1.30
CA ALA A 521 -24.65 8.37 -1.41
C ALA A 521 -24.97 7.22 -2.38
N VAL A 522 -23.97 6.75 -3.12
CA VAL A 522 -24.03 5.54 -3.93
C VAL A 522 -22.90 4.62 -3.47
N VAL A 523 -23.22 3.41 -3.02
CA VAL A 523 -22.26 2.47 -2.40
C VAL A 523 -22.41 1.06 -2.98
N SER A 524 -21.41 0.21 -2.72
CA SER A 524 -21.40 -1.21 -3.09
C SER A 524 -21.06 -2.05 -1.86
N ASP A 525 -21.61 -3.26 -1.80
CA ASP A 525 -21.34 -4.25 -0.74
C ASP A 525 -19.95 -4.91 -0.85
N ALA A 526 -19.13 -4.49 -1.82
CA ALA A 526 -17.74 -4.93 -1.94
C ALA A 526 -16.89 -4.34 -0.79
N SER A 527 -16.87 -5.05 0.34
CA SER A 527 -15.87 -4.85 1.36
C SER A 527 -14.47 -5.13 0.80
N GLY A 528 -13.65 -4.08 0.71
CA GLY A 528 -12.26 -4.14 1.17
C GLY A 528 -11.25 -5.08 0.49
N ALA A 529 -11.51 -5.63 -0.69
CA ALA A 529 -10.47 -6.32 -1.44
C ALA A 529 -9.55 -5.28 -2.13
N ARG A 530 -8.59 -4.71 -1.38
CA ARG A 530 -7.49 -3.88 -1.91
C ARG A 530 -6.64 -4.59 -2.99
N SER A 531 -6.92 -5.86 -3.29
CA SER A 531 -6.25 -6.64 -4.32
C SER A 531 -6.81 -6.43 -5.73
N GLU A 532 -7.94 -5.76 -5.91
CA GLU A 532 -8.40 -5.38 -7.26
C GLU A 532 -7.96 -3.94 -7.59
N PRO A 533 -7.21 -3.73 -8.69
CA PRO A 533 -6.61 -2.45 -9.02
C PRO A 533 -7.63 -1.34 -9.37
N VAL A 534 -8.88 -1.71 -9.70
CA VAL A 534 -9.92 -0.76 -10.16
C VAL A 534 -11.17 -0.88 -9.29
N ALA A 535 -11.60 0.23 -8.67
CA ALA A 535 -12.85 0.27 -7.91
C ALA A 535 -14.06 0.08 -8.84
N PRO A 536 -15.17 -0.52 -8.35
CA PRO A 536 -16.34 -0.76 -9.19
C PRO A 536 -16.93 0.55 -9.72
N VAL A 537 -17.46 0.52 -10.94
CA VAL A 537 -18.25 1.60 -11.50
C VAL A 537 -19.62 1.60 -10.82
N LEU A 538 -19.96 2.70 -10.15
CA LEU A 538 -21.25 2.81 -9.44
C LEU A 538 -22.22 3.78 -10.11
N VAL A 539 -21.71 4.77 -10.84
CA VAL A 539 -22.51 5.75 -11.56
C VAL A 539 -21.98 5.88 -12.98
N GLU A 540 -22.86 5.76 -13.95
CA GLU A 540 -22.56 5.98 -15.36
C GLU A 540 -23.33 7.20 -15.87
N VAL A 541 -22.64 8.14 -16.50
CA VAL A 541 -23.21 9.35 -17.08
C VAL A 541 -23.06 9.28 -18.60
N THR A 542 -24.13 8.85 -19.26
CA THR A 542 -24.19 8.71 -20.72
C THR A 542 -24.83 9.92 -21.40
N GLY A 543 -25.53 10.76 -20.62
CA GLY A 543 -26.27 11.90 -21.12
C GLY A 543 -25.49 13.20 -21.19
N THR A 544 -25.60 13.91 -22.31
CA THR A 544 -25.12 15.29 -22.45
C THR A 544 -25.80 16.22 -21.44
N PHE A 545 -25.08 17.21 -20.90
CA PHE A 545 -25.58 18.20 -19.92
C PHE A 545 -26.03 17.62 -18.57
N ALA A 546 -25.64 16.39 -18.24
CA ALA A 546 -25.97 15.78 -16.95
C ALA A 546 -25.19 16.43 -15.80
N THR A 547 -25.73 16.36 -14.58
CA THR A 547 -25.10 16.94 -13.38
C THR A 547 -25.10 15.98 -12.19
N ILE A 548 -23.96 15.88 -11.51
CA ILE A 548 -23.83 15.24 -10.20
C ILE A 548 -23.40 16.30 -9.19
N LEU A 549 -24.20 16.53 -8.15
CA LEU A 549 -23.99 17.62 -7.19
C LEU A 549 -24.08 17.16 -5.74
N GLY A 550 -23.00 17.33 -4.96
CA GLY A 550 -23.05 17.11 -3.52
C GLY A 550 -23.28 15.64 -3.14
N CYS A 551 -22.83 14.70 -3.97
CA CYS A 551 -23.02 13.26 -3.78
C CYS A 551 -21.74 12.60 -3.26
N SER A 552 -21.89 11.47 -2.56
CA SER A 552 -20.79 10.56 -2.22
C SER A 552 -20.88 9.29 -3.05
N VAL A 553 -19.83 8.90 -3.76
CA VAL A 553 -19.81 7.70 -4.61
C VAL A 553 -18.68 6.79 -4.15
N GLY A 554 -19.00 5.63 -3.56
CA GLY A 554 -18.02 4.67 -3.03
C GLY A 554 -17.15 3.96 -4.07
N GLY A 555 -17.32 4.29 -5.35
CA GLY A 555 -16.59 3.74 -6.50
C GLY A 555 -16.36 4.82 -7.56
N HIS A 556 -16.13 4.41 -8.81
CA HIS A 556 -15.90 5.36 -9.90
C HIS A 556 -17.20 5.88 -10.51
N VAL A 557 -17.16 7.12 -10.97
CA VAL A 557 -18.12 7.70 -11.92
C VAL A 557 -17.54 7.57 -13.32
N VAL A 558 -18.26 6.92 -14.23
CA VAL A 558 -17.88 6.86 -15.65
C VAL A 558 -18.68 7.89 -16.44
N VAL A 559 -18.02 8.65 -17.31
CA VAL A 559 -18.63 9.69 -18.13
C VAL A 559 -18.33 9.44 -19.60
N THR A 560 -19.39 9.38 -20.42
CA THR A 560 -19.30 9.28 -21.89
C THR A 560 -20.10 10.38 -22.61
N GLY A 561 -20.90 11.16 -21.87
CA GLY A 561 -21.63 12.31 -22.41
C GLY A 561 -20.87 13.63 -22.30
N ASP A 562 -21.19 14.57 -23.20
CA ASP A 562 -20.57 15.91 -23.23
C ASP A 562 -21.25 16.90 -22.26
N ASP A 563 -20.57 18.01 -21.96
CA ASP A 563 -21.09 19.09 -21.10
C ASP A 563 -21.52 18.62 -19.70
N VAL A 564 -20.87 17.56 -19.21
CA VAL A 564 -21.19 16.96 -17.92
C VAL A 564 -20.54 17.74 -16.80
N MET A 565 -21.26 17.91 -15.69
CA MET A 565 -20.79 18.64 -14.52
C MET A 565 -20.81 17.76 -13.26
N LEU A 566 -19.65 17.56 -12.66
CA LEU A 566 -19.46 16.94 -11.34
C LEU A 566 -19.00 18.02 -10.37
N ARG A 567 -19.78 18.26 -9.31
CA ARG A 567 -19.44 19.30 -8.33
C ARG A 567 -19.71 18.87 -6.91
N ALA A 568 -18.76 19.14 -6.02
CA ALA A 568 -18.87 18.73 -4.62
C ALA A 568 -19.12 17.22 -4.46
N VAL A 569 -18.50 16.42 -5.32
CA VAL A 569 -18.59 14.96 -5.27
C VAL A 569 -17.43 14.42 -4.44
N THR A 570 -17.72 13.48 -3.54
CA THR A 570 -16.70 12.70 -2.83
C THR A 570 -16.69 11.27 -3.34
N GLY A 571 -15.54 10.62 -3.47
CA GLY A 571 -15.53 9.22 -3.92
C GLY A 571 -14.16 8.65 -4.26
N ARG A 572 -14.15 7.58 -5.09
CA ARG A 572 -12.90 7.00 -5.61
C ARG A 572 -12.34 7.79 -6.78
N GLY A 573 -13.15 8.11 -7.77
CA GLY A 573 -12.66 8.89 -8.90
C GLY A 573 -13.64 9.00 -10.05
N VAL A 574 -13.15 9.52 -11.17
CA VAL A 574 -13.89 9.74 -12.40
C VAL A 574 -13.10 9.16 -13.56
N VAL A 575 -13.77 8.45 -14.46
CA VAL A 575 -13.20 8.02 -15.75
C VAL A 575 -14.05 8.60 -16.86
N ALA A 576 -13.46 9.32 -17.79
CA ALA A 576 -14.14 9.95 -18.91
C ALA A 576 -13.59 9.41 -20.23
N HIS A 577 -14.48 8.93 -21.10
CA HIS A 577 -14.12 8.41 -22.41
C HIS A 577 -14.77 9.25 -23.50
N ASN A 578 -13.96 9.92 -24.31
CA ASN A 578 -14.37 10.78 -25.43
C ASN A 578 -15.46 11.79 -25.06
N ALA A 579 -15.42 12.31 -23.82
CA ALA A 579 -16.38 13.27 -23.33
C ALA A 579 -15.84 14.70 -23.47
N ASP A 580 -16.54 15.55 -24.22
CA ASP A 580 -16.20 16.95 -24.39
C ASP A 580 -16.74 17.79 -23.24
N ARG A 581 -15.96 18.78 -22.79
CA ARG A 581 -16.38 19.80 -21.81
C ARG A 581 -16.87 19.23 -20.48
N LEU A 582 -16.23 18.16 -20.00
CA LEU A 582 -16.40 17.67 -18.63
C LEU A 582 -15.88 18.70 -17.61
N SER A 583 -16.69 19.09 -16.63
CA SER A 583 -16.28 19.92 -15.51
C SER A 583 -16.29 19.13 -14.19
N VAL A 584 -15.12 19.00 -13.56
CA VAL A 584 -14.95 18.42 -12.22
C VAL A 584 -14.50 19.53 -11.29
N SER A 585 -15.36 19.95 -10.36
CA SER A 585 -15.10 21.11 -9.50
C SER A 585 -15.43 20.90 -8.03
N ARG A 586 -14.52 21.32 -7.14
CA ARG A 586 -14.74 21.25 -5.69
C ARG A 586 -15.01 19.83 -5.18
N CYS A 587 -14.44 18.83 -5.83
CA CYS A 587 -14.60 17.42 -5.45
C CYS A 587 -13.50 16.98 -4.47
N ALA A 588 -13.64 15.78 -3.89
CA ALA A 588 -12.59 15.14 -3.11
C ALA A 588 -12.53 13.64 -3.40
N PHE A 589 -11.42 13.17 -3.95
CA PHE A 589 -11.23 11.77 -4.33
C PHE A 589 -10.15 11.10 -3.48
N THR A 590 -10.39 9.84 -3.11
CA THR A 590 -9.45 9.06 -2.29
C THR A 590 -9.28 7.65 -2.84
N GLY A 591 -8.05 7.32 -3.20
CA GLY A 591 -7.69 6.10 -3.90
C GLY A 591 -7.25 4.94 -3.01
N ASN A 592 -6.73 3.90 -3.66
CA ASN A 592 -6.16 2.70 -3.04
C ASN A 592 -4.64 2.55 -3.30
N GLY A 593 -4.01 3.57 -3.84
CA GLY A 593 -2.58 3.61 -4.21
C GLY A 593 -2.28 3.12 -5.64
N TRP A 594 -3.28 2.58 -6.35
CA TRP A 594 -3.13 1.95 -7.67
C TRP A 594 -4.08 2.49 -8.73
N ASP A 595 -5.08 3.28 -8.33
CA ASP A 595 -6.09 3.87 -9.20
C ASP A 595 -5.74 5.31 -9.64
N VAL A 596 -6.53 5.85 -10.57
CA VAL A 596 -6.44 7.23 -11.05
C VAL A 596 -7.63 8.03 -10.52
N GLY A 597 -7.37 9.19 -9.93
CA GLY A 597 -8.43 10.05 -9.37
C GLY A 597 -9.38 10.60 -10.45
N VAL A 598 -8.84 11.23 -11.48
CA VAL A 598 -9.58 11.59 -12.71
C VAL A 598 -8.79 11.10 -13.92
N GLU A 599 -9.36 10.16 -14.67
CA GLU A 599 -8.80 9.64 -15.90
C GLU A 599 -9.61 10.16 -17.10
N LEU A 600 -8.95 10.84 -18.03
CA LEU A 600 -9.52 11.33 -19.29
C LEU A 600 -8.89 10.55 -20.44
N VAL A 601 -9.71 9.96 -21.29
CA VAL A 601 -9.29 9.24 -22.49
C VAL A 601 -10.02 9.85 -23.68
N GLY A 602 -9.32 10.68 -24.45
CA GLY A 602 -9.90 11.45 -25.56
C GLY A 602 -10.77 12.63 -25.12
N GLY A 603 -11.49 13.21 -26.09
CA GLY A 603 -12.33 14.40 -25.92
C GLY A 603 -11.53 15.70 -25.71
N GLY A 604 -12.23 16.83 -25.61
CA GLY A 604 -11.58 18.11 -25.39
C GLY A 604 -12.33 19.12 -24.51
N GLY A 605 -11.58 20.10 -24.02
CA GLY A 605 -12.08 21.22 -23.21
C GLY A 605 -12.51 20.83 -21.79
N GLN A 606 -11.97 19.73 -21.25
CA GLN A 606 -12.25 19.33 -19.87
C GLN A 606 -11.62 20.30 -18.87
N THR A 607 -12.27 20.50 -17.72
CA THR A 607 -11.77 21.36 -16.65
C THR A 607 -11.82 20.64 -15.31
N ILE A 608 -10.68 20.54 -14.64
CA ILE A 608 -10.53 19.93 -13.32
C ILE A 608 -10.01 21.00 -12.37
N GLU A 609 -10.87 21.45 -11.45
CA GLU A 609 -10.55 22.59 -10.60
C GLU A 609 -10.95 22.47 -9.14
N SER A 610 -10.17 23.10 -8.26
CA SER A 610 -10.47 23.20 -6.82
C SER A 610 -10.76 21.84 -6.16
N THR A 611 -10.18 20.76 -6.69
CA THR A 611 -10.45 19.38 -6.27
C THR A 611 -9.29 18.85 -5.42
N ARG A 612 -9.63 18.02 -4.43
CA ARG A 612 -8.65 17.35 -3.57
C ARG A 612 -8.48 15.90 -4.00
N PHE A 613 -7.24 15.43 -4.04
CA PHE A 613 -6.89 14.06 -4.38
C PHE A 613 -5.94 13.49 -3.31
N GLY A 614 -6.14 12.24 -2.91
CA GLY A 614 -5.27 11.56 -1.97
C GLY A 614 -5.23 10.06 -2.19
N GLY A 615 -4.05 9.45 -2.05
CA GLY A 615 -3.91 7.99 -2.07
C GLY A 615 -4.17 7.34 -3.43
N HIS A 616 -3.92 8.05 -4.54
CA HIS A 616 -3.99 7.50 -5.90
C HIS A 616 -2.60 7.14 -6.43
N LEU A 617 -2.54 6.32 -7.49
CA LEU A 617 -1.33 6.19 -8.32
C LEU A 617 -1.06 7.50 -9.06
N CYS A 618 -2.12 8.05 -9.66
CA CYS A 618 -2.14 9.31 -10.40
C CYS A 618 -3.34 10.15 -9.95
N ALA A 619 -3.16 11.44 -9.65
CA ALA A 619 -4.30 12.29 -9.30
C ALA A 619 -5.15 12.61 -10.53
N VAL A 620 -4.52 13.09 -11.61
CA VAL A 620 -5.19 13.35 -12.89
C VAL A 620 -4.35 12.80 -14.05
N ARG A 621 -4.93 11.90 -14.84
CA ARG A 621 -4.35 11.44 -16.11
C ARG A 621 -5.19 11.94 -17.27
N ALA A 622 -4.54 12.54 -18.26
CA ALA A 622 -5.18 12.92 -19.51
C ALA A 622 -4.44 12.25 -20.68
N THR A 623 -5.14 11.41 -21.42
CA THR A 623 -4.59 10.62 -22.54
C THR A 623 -5.30 11.02 -23.82
N GLU A 624 -4.54 11.40 -24.86
CA GLU A 624 -5.07 11.78 -26.18
C GLU A 624 -6.17 12.86 -26.12
N SER A 625 -6.11 13.76 -25.14
CA SER A 625 -7.10 14.84 -24.97
C SER A 625 -6.63 16.16 -25.59
N THR A 626 -7.54 17.11 -25.77
CA THR A 626 -7.20 18.45 -26.30
C THR A 626 -7.76 19.57 -25.42
N GLY A 627 -6.93 20.55 -25.08
CA GLY A 627 -7.39 21.75 -24.36
C GLY A 627 -7.84 21.49 -22.93
N THR A 628 -7.29 20.48 -22.27
CA THR A 628 -7.59 20.13 -20.88
C THR A 628 -7.00 21.17 -19.93
N VAL A 629 -7.82 21.69 -19.00
CA VAL A 629 -7.39 22.66 -17.98
C VAL A 629 -7.43 22.02 -16.59
N ILE A 630 -6.28 22.01 -15.90
CA ILE A 630 -6.13 21.43 -14.56
C ILE A 630 -5.60 22.52 -13.62
N ARG A 631 -6.45 23.01 -12.71
CA ARG A 631 -6.08 24.19 -11.90
C ARG A 631 -6.58 24.25 -10.46
N GLY A 632 -5.79 24.86 -9.58
CA GLY A 632 -6.23 25.13 -8.21
C GLY A 632 -6.51 23.89 -7.37
N ASN A 633 -5.95 22.73 -7.75
CA ASN A 633 -6.19 21.47 -7.07
C ASN A 633 -5.16 21.24 -5.94
N THR A 634 -5.50 20.36 -5.00
CA THR A 634 -4.55 19.85 -3.99
C THR A 634 -4.38 18.35 -4.19
N MET A 635 -3.16 17.91 -4.47
CA MET A 635 -2.89 16.56 -4.93
C MET A 635 -1.83 15.87 -4.09
N THR A 636 -2.14 14.65 -3.64
CA THR A 636 -1.16 13.68 -3.16
C THR A 636 -1.41 12.36 -3.87
N ALA A 637 -0.40 11.87 -4.57
CA ALA A 637 -0.45 10.65 -5.36
C ALA A 637 0.94 9.98 -5.37
N ARG A 638 0.98 8.68 -5.65
CA ARG A 638 2.21 7.89 -5.55
C ARG A 638 3.20 8.25 -6.65
N TRP A 639 2.76 8.25 -7.91
CA TRP A 639 3.64 8.47 -9.06
C TRP A 639 3.43 9.83 -9.68
N TRP A 640 2.19 10.19 -9.99
CA TRP A 640 1.91 11.40 -10.75
C TRP A 640 0.88 12.27 -10.06
N GLY A 641 1.22 13.54 -9.87
CA GLY A 641 0.19 14.55 -9.65
C GLY A 641 -0.67 14.68 -10.90
N VAL A 642 -0.05 15.12 -11.99
CA VAL A 642 -0.68 15.19 -13.31
C VAL A 642 0.17 14.42 -14.32
N HIS A 643 -0.47 13.57 -15.11
CA HIS A 643 0.15 12.87 -16.24
C HIS A 643 -0.58 13.21 -17.53
N LEU A 644 0.11 13.86 -18.45
CA LEU A 644 -0.36 14.18 -19.80
C LEU A 644 0.29 13.19 -20.79
N ASP A 645 -0.49 12.26 -21.32
CA ASP A 645 -0.08 11.26 -22.31
C ASP A 645 -0.64 11.68 -23.68
N ARG A 646 0.24 12.12 -24.58
CA ARG A 646 -0.07 12.53 -25.96
C ARG A 646 -1.24 13.53 -26.02
N THR A 647 -1.27 14.45 -25.08
CA THR A 647 -2.30 15.48 -24.95
C THR A 647 -1.86 16.78 -25.65
N GLU A 648 -2.81 17.47 -26.28
CA GLU A 648 -2.56 18.72 -27.00
C GLU A 648 -3.12 19.94 -26.24
N ASP A 649 -2.35 21.02 -26.18
CA ASP A 649 -2.75 22.33 -25.65
C ASP A 649 -3.33 22.29 -24.21
N ALA A 650 -2.83 21.38 -23.37
CA ALA A 650 -3.23 21.34 -21.96
C ALA A 650 -2.63 22.49 -21.16
N HIS A 651 -3.37 22.98 -20.16
CA HIS A 651 -2.91 24.02 -19.23
C HIS A 651 -3.01 23.54 -17.78
N VAL A 652 -1.86 23.30 -17.17
CA VAL A 652 -1.72 22.83 -15.79
C VAL A 652 -1.21 23.97 -14.94
N HIS A 653 -2.06 24.58 -14.10
CA HIS A 653 -1.63 25.76 -13.38
C HIS A 653 -2.22 25.97 -11.98
N ALA A 654 -1.48 26.65 -11.10
CA ALA A 654 -1.91 26.97 -9.74
C ALA A 654 -2.30 25.74 -8.89
N ASN A 655 -1.74 24.56 -9.19
CA ASN A 655 -1.96 23.35 -8.39
C ASN A 655 -0.95 23.24 -7.25
N HIS A 656 -1.38 22.59 -6.17
CA HIS A 656 -0.56 22.30 -5.00
C HIS A 656 -0.36 20.79 -4.89
N LEU A 657 0.84 20.32 -5.23
CA LEU A 657 1.20 18.91 -5.32
C LEU A 657 2.17 18.57 -4.19
N ARG A 658 1.87 17.51 -3.44
CA ARG A 658 2.70 17.07 -2.31
C ARG A 658 2.97 15.59 -2.36
N SER A 659 4.22 15.21 -2.09
CA SER A 659 4.63 13.82 -1.90
C SER A 659 4.29 12.94 -3.11
N THR A 660 4.49 13.50 -4.31
CA THR A 660 4.33 12.83 -5.60
C THR A 660 5.71 12.57 -6.20
N MET A 661 5.96 11.40 -6.79
CA MET A 661 7.21 11.16 -7.51
C MET A 661 7.43 12.22 -8.59
N ARG A 662 6.48 12.38 -9.52
CA ARG A 662 6.45 13.42 -10.55
C ARG A 662 5.26 14.33 -10.28
N ALA A 663 5.49 15.63 -10.07
CA ALA A 663 4.38 16.55 -9.88
C ALA A 663 3.58 16.72 -11.18
N VAL A 664 4.27 17.04 -12.28
CA VAL A 664 3.66 17.09 -13.62
C VAL A 664 4.54 16.33 -14.59
N ASP A 665 3.95 15.38 -15.31
CA ASP A 665 4.61 14.58 -16.35
C ASP A 665 3.94 14.82 -17.70
N VAL A 666 4.74 15.14 -18.72
CA VAL A 666 4.31 15.36 -20.09
C VAL A 666 5.00 14.33 -20.98
N ASP A 667 4.25 13.30 -21.34
CA ASP A 667 4.67 12.18 -22.15
C ASP A 667 4.05 12.29 -23.56
N GLY A 668 4.82 12.78 -24.53
CA GLY A 668 4.28 13.07 -25.85
C GLY A 668 3.41 14.35 -25.92
N GLY A 669 2.76 14.55 -27.06
CA GLY A 669 1.80 15.64 -27.26
C GLY A 669 2.45 16.98 -27.62
N VAL A 670 1.67 18.06 -27.62
CA VAL A 670 2.17 19.35 -28.09
C VAL A 670 1.50 20.53 -27.39
N GLY A 671 2.27 21.59 -27.13
CA GLY A 671 1.72 22.86 -26.67
C GLY A 671 1.27 22.89 -25.20
N ALA A 672 1.68 21.92 -24.38
CA ALA A 672 1.36 21.91 -22.96
C ALA A 672 1.98 23.12 -22.24
N VAL A 673 1.18 23.80 -21.41
CA VAL A 673 1.59 24.93 -20.57
C VAL A 673 1.49 24.52 -19.10
N ILE A 674 2.60 24.63 -18.38
CA ILE A 674 2.75 24.23 -16.99
C ILE A 674 3.27 25.44 -16.21
N ASP A 675 2.37 26.13 -15.50
CA ASP A 675 2.74 27.37 -14.81
C ASP A 675 2.15 27.56 -13.41
N GLY A 676 2.90 28.26 -12.54
CA GLY A 676 2.40 28.64 -11.21
C GLY A 676 2.05 27.48 -10.28
N ASN A 677 2.53 26.26 -10.53
CA ASN A 677 2.29 25.12 -9.65
C ASN A 677 3.30 25.09 -8.50
N ALA A 678 2.88 24.59 -7.34
CA ALA A 678 3.74 24.32 -6.20
C ALA A 678 3.88 22.80 -6.03
N ALA A 679 5.10 22.26 -6.20
CA ALA A 679 5.42 20.86 -5.95
C ALA A 679 6.33 20.74 -4.72
N LEU A 680 5.93 19.94 -3.73
CA LEU A 680 6.64 19.82 -2.46
C LEU A 680 6.96 18.37 -2.11
N GLY A 681 8.22 18.07 -1.78
CA GLY A 681 8.63 16.76 -1.25
C GLY A 681 8.49 15.60 -2.23
N GLY A 682 8.78 15.84 -3.51
CA GLY A 682 8.69 14.87 -4.62
C GLY A 682 10.04 14.53 -5.26
N ASP A 683 10.07 13.65 -6.25
CA ASP A 683 11.32 13.39 -7.00
C ASP A 683 11.58 14.49 -8.04
N SER A 684 10.60 14.75 -8.91
CA SER A 684 10.67 15.81 -9.92
C SER A 684 9.50 16.79 -9.84
N GLY A 685 9.81 18.08 -10.01
CA GLY A 685 8.80 19.12 -10.13
C GLY A 685 8.03 19.01 -11.44
N CYS A 686 8.74 18.88 -12.56
CA CYS A 686 8.17 18.63 -13.87
C CYS A 686 9.08 17.71 -14.70
N LEU A 687 8.48 16.77 -15.43
CA LEU A 687 9.12 15.94 -16.43
C LEU A 687 8.48 16.22 -17.79
N VAL A 688 9.29 16.48 -18.81
CA VAL A 688 8.88 16.59 -20.20
C VAL A 688 9.68 15.57 -21.00
N GLN A 689 9.02 14.54 -21.51
CA GLN A 689 9.67 13.36 -22.08
C GLN A 689 9.24 13.07 -23.52
N ALA A 690 9.82 12.01 -24.09
CA ALA A 690 9.97 11.79 -25.53
C ALA A 690 8.68 12.00 -26.33
N GLY A 691 8.78 12.80 -27.40
CA GLY A 691 7.67 13.11 -28.29
C GLY A 691 6.82 14.30 -27.87
N ALA A 692 7.02 14.86 -26.67
CA ALA A 692 6.44 16.15 -26.29
C ALA A 692 7.16 17.29 -27.03
N ALA A 693 6.43 18.27 -27.54
CA ALA A 693 7.01 19.40 -28.25
C ALA A 693 6.32 20.73 -27.95
N ARG A 694 7.04 21.85 -28.13
CA ARG A 694 6.52 23.21 -27.95
C ARG A 694 5.88 23.43 -26.56
N CYS A 695 6.43 22.78 -25.55
CA CYS A 695 5.97 22.90 -24.17
C CYS A 695 6.48 24.18 -23.51
N HIS A 696 5.73 24.67 -22.52
CA HIS A 696 6.06 25.84 -21.74
C HIS A 696 6.03 25.54 -20.24
N VAL A 697 7.16 25.67 -19.54
CA VAL A 697 7.26 25.42 -18.09
C VAL A 697 7.74 26.68 -17.37
N GLY A 698 6.81 27.45 -16.80
CA GLY A 698 7.09 28.80 -16.30
C GLY A 698 6.57 29.10 -14.90
N GLY A 699 7.30 29.84 -14.06
CA GLY A 699 6.73 30.39 -12.81
C GLY A 699 6.35 29.35 -11.75
N ASN A 700 6.87 28.12 -11.81
CA ASN A 700 6.58 27.07 -10.83
C ASN A 700 7.47 27.18 -9.59
N HIS A 701 6.98 26.67 -8.46
CA HIS A 701 7.73 26.57 -7.20
C HIS A 701 7.94 25.10 -6.85
N TRP A 702 9.19 24.70 -6.67
CA TRP A 702 9.58 23.34 -6.29
C TRP A 702 10.40 23.40 -5.02
N GLU A 703 9.94 22.74 -3.96
CA GLU A 703 10.59 22.76 -2.65
C GLU A 703 10.73 21.32 -2.14
N ASP A 704 11.88 20.99 -1.56
CA ASP A 704 12.22 19.62 -1.13
C ASP A 704 12.08 18.56 -2.25
N CYS A 705 12.23 18.98 -3.52
CA CYS A 705 12.25 18.08 -4.67
C CYS A 705 13.67 17.58 -4.95
N ARG A 706 13.85 16.40 -5.56
CA ARG A 706 15.19 15.97 -5.99
C ARG A 706 15.69 16.82 -7.16
N VAL A 707 14.86 16.98 -8.18
CA VAL A 707 15.13 17.76 -9.39
C VAL A 707 13.94 18.66 -9.69
N GLY A 708 14.21 19.86 -10.21
CA GLY A 708 13.15 20.78 -10.62
C GLY A 708 12.49 20.34 -11.92
N LEU A 709 13.26 20.33 -13.01
CA LEU A 709 12.80 19.99 -14.36
C LEU A 709 13.70 18.92 -14.97
N VAL A 710 13.09 17.88 -15.53
CA VAL A 710 13.80 16.86 -16.34
C VAL A 710 13.24 16.95 -17.76
N VAL A 711 14.15 16.98 -18.75
CA VAL A 711 13.80 17.07 -20.17
C VAL A 711 14.49 15.94 -20.90
N TRP A 712 13.69 15.10 -21.56
CA TRP A 712 14.17 13.89 -22.22
C TRP A 712 13.59 13.78 -23.62
N ASP A 713 14.44 13.86 -24.65
CA ASP A 713 14.03 13.73 -26.05
C ASP A 713 12.82 14.63 -26.46
N SER A 714 12.75 15.84 -25.87
CA SER A 714 11.69 16.81 -26.10
C SER A 714 12.23 18.10 -26.74
N PRO A 715 11.97 18.35 -28.03
CA PRO A 715 12.42 19.57 -28.69
C PRO A 715 11.53 20.79 -28.38
N ASP A 716 12.10 21.98 -28.55
CA ASP A 716 11.41 23.27 -28.48
C ASP A 716 10.71 23.55 -27.14
N LEU A 717 11.24 23.02 -26.04
CA LEU A 717 10.83 23.39 -24.69
C LEU A 717 11.25 24.83 -24.37
N THR A 718 10.35 25.59 -23.75
CA THR A 718 10.67 26.89 -23.15
C THR A 718 10.42 26.84 -21.65
N HIS A 719 11.38 27.28 -20.84
CA HIS A 719 11.22 27.36 -19.40
C HIS A 719 11.78 28.67 -18.83
N HIS A 720 11.07 29.30 -17.88
CA HIS A 720 11.50 30.56 -17.25
C HIS A 720 10.90 30.75 -15.85
N ASP A 721 11.49 31.61 -15.02
CA ASP A 721 10.97 32.03 -13.71
C ASP A 721 10.54 30.90 -12.74
N ASN A 722 11.05 29.68 -12.92
CA ASN A 722 10.84 28.59 -11.97
C ASN A 722 11.78 28.76 -10.76
N ILE A 723 11.26 28.50 -9.56
CA ILE A 723 11.96 28.65 -8.28
C ILE A 723 12.14 27.27 -7.68
N GLY A 724 13.39 26.87 -7.47
CA GLY A 724 13.76 25.67 -6.71
C GLY A 724 14.30 26.03 -5.33
N VAL A 725 13.79 25.39 -4.28
CA VAL A 725 14.22 25.52 -2.88
C VAL A 725 14.60 24.13 -2.37
N ASP A 726 15.76 24.01 -1.71
CA ASP A 726 16.24 22.77 -1.09
C ASP A 726 16.24 21.54 -2.03
N LEU A 727 16.61 21.77 -3.30
CA LEU A 727 16.73 20.69 -4.28
C LEU A 727 17.88 19.73 -3.92
N HIS A 728 17.64 18.42 -3.94
CA HIS A 728 18.67 17.44 -3.54
C HIS A 728 19.83 17.32 -4.54
N GLN A 729 19.63 17.66 -5.82
CA GLN A 729 20.70 17.88 -6.78
C GLN A 729 20.76 19.38 -7.09
N THR A 730 21.96 19.97 -7.01
CA THR A 730 22.20 21.41 -6.86
C THR A 730 21.44 22.32 -7.85
N ASP A 731 20.82 23.35 -7.27
CA ASP A 731 20.44 24.68 -7.78
C ASP A 731 20.21 24.83 -9.28
N GLY A 732 18.94 24.71 -9.68
CA GLY A 732 18.48 25.00 -11.04
C GLY A 732 18.67 23.86 -12.05
N ALA A 733 18.89 22.64 -11.57
CA ALA A 733 19.11 21.45 -12.38
C ALA A 733 17.94 21.16 -13.34
N VAL A 734 18.04 21.69 -14.55
CA VAL A 734 17.46 21.08 -15.73
C VAL A 734 18.38 19.94 -16.10
N VAL A 735 17.86 18.71 -16.10
CA VAL A 735 18.59 17.56 -16.65
C VAL A 735 18.14 17.39 -18.10
N ASP A 736 18.99 17.81 -19.03
CA ASP A 736 18.79 17.62 -20.47
C ASP A 736 19.48 16.33 -20.95
N GLY A 737 18.76 15.48 -21.68
CA GLY A 737 19.29 14.26 -22.30
C GLY A 737 18.44 13.73 -23.45
N PRO A 738 19.01 12.90 -24.34
CA PRO A 738 18.26 12.12 -25.31
C PRO A 738 17.62 10.90 -24.64
#